data_AF-A0A8B7DRE3-F1
#
_entry.id   AF-A0A8B7DRE3-F1
#
_cell.length_a   1.000
_cell.length_b   1.000
_cell.length_c   1.000
_cell.angle_alpha   90.00
_cell.angle_beta   90.00
_cell.angle_gamma   90.00
#
_symmetry.space_group_name_H-M   'P 1'
#
loop_
_entity.id
_entity.type
_entity.pdbx_description
1 polymer ?
#
loop_
_entity_poly.entity_id
_entity_poly.type
_entity_poly.pdbx_seq_one_letter_code
_entity_poly.pdbx_strand_id
1 'polypeptide(L)'
;MILSAICFGFVLSISSSYIIRQNGYCSMYGSMPNPNEKFNHVDNGPAKNVTIEMYNILKSVCPYLAVESIEKTQTCCGLQQLINLRDQLETAATLFSRCPSCIKNFYNMWCDFTCSPNQSMFLDYKYNEKDPSITPDSVFYVTKAFANGLYNSCKDVIFSGNNGHVLDFMCGTTADKCSPTKFLSFIGTPPNAPFNITFNIDKPAENITSDNMTMIQCDESFFDIGTGKNSSACSCQDCKKSCPVPPSPPAPTKPTLILGFKLFTFIVGVSLFAWILFFSVYVFLVLRTSKKELEVSARANSLPEVMNDSFYAKSLHTIDHQNQSKSHKSCLINLGVHVEKFLQYYFKVWGTWCANYPCTVILVSLLVLLVCSAGLFMFKVVTNPVDLWSAADSVARSEKDYFDSNFSPFYRTEQIIISSLRQRDVDSYTVYQQQEPTNFSGIMYKDILNATLWLQLDLMNLTGETKSGEKVRLNDICLQPLFPDNSACTVFSVMQYFQLNQENFDVCWTDMDEPCGPEAMGSREADWHDQILGCTRYGVSVAYSSERSVQDEIARTSESDVVPILVSYVFIFLYIAVGLGQFKSMKRVLVDSKITVGIAGVIIALLSVTASLGVFSYAGVPATLIIIEVIPFLVLAVRIDNIFILVQALQWDDRLPNETVGEQVGRVLGMVGPSMLLSSLSESVAFGFGSLSKISAVHTFSIFAALAVVFNFLLQITMLVAVVALDAKRQANNKYDVICCTGIDKSVHAAYGSAVKLNSPEHKFRVNSSYFMTYHTVASTPQEFTSCLKYAREMASNISKQIGHEVFAYSVFYVFYEQYLTAIENTWKDLLTVLSAIVAVTFVMMGFNLGLAICIGLTLVMIILNLLSLMYLWNISLNAVSLVNLVMCTGISVEFCSHIARAFSTSAYSTKVKRAEDALGRVGSSVLSGIGVFVLLFAKSQMFKIYYFRMYMGLILIGAIHGFVFLPVLLSFFGPASRCTEEDISRAAMQQTRAKLQTKDPLVKVFN
;
A
#
# COMPACT_ATOMS: atom_id res chain seq x y z
N MET A 1 -6.26 -90.10 -72.67
CA MET A 1 -6.17 -90.06 -71.19
C MET A 1 -5.41 -88.82 -70.70
N ILE A 2 -5.70 -87.62 -71.24
CA ILE A 2 -5.00 -86.36 -70.89
C ILE A 2 -6.01 -85.23 -70.55
N LEU A 3 -7.24 -85.26 -71.09
CA LEU A 3 -8.25 -84.22 -70.85
C LEU A 3 -8.93 -84.23 -69.46
N SER A 4 -8.81 -85.31 -68.66
CA SER A 4 -9.47 -85.39 -67.34
C SER A 4 -8.63 -84.84 -66.18
N ALA A 5 -7.38 -84.42 -66.43
CA ALA A 5 -6.47 -83.92 -65.39
C ALA A 5 -6.53 -82.40 -65.19
N ILE A 6 -7.04 -81.64 -66.17
CA ILE A 6 -6.95 -80.17 -66.19
C ILE A 6 -8.11 -79.52 -65.39
N CYS A 7 -9.31 -80.12 -65.39
CA CYS A 7 -10.49 -79.54 -64.74
C CYS A 7 -10.49 -79.61 -63.20
N PHE A 8 -9.59 -80.37 -62.57
CA PHE A 8 -9.52 -80.48 -61.10
C PHE A 8 -8.46 -79.55 -60.46
N GLY A 9 -7.61 -78.91 -61.27
CA GLY A 9 -6.53 -78.04 -60.79
C GLY A 9 -6.89 -76.55 -60.68
N PHE A 10 -8.13 -76.14 -61.01
CA PHE A 10 -8.49 -74.74 -61.25
C PHE A 10 -9.57 -74.16 -60.31
N VAL A 11 -9.87 -74.85 -59.20
CA VAL A 11 -10.97 -74.50 -58.26
C VAL A 11 -10.46 -74.17 -56.85
N LEU A 12 -9.14 -74.21 -56.60
CA LEU A 12 -8.54 -74.01 -55.26
C LEU A 12 -7.53 -72.86 -55.17
N SER A 13 -7.57 -71.89 -56.09
CA SER A 13 -6.63 -70.75 -56.09
C SER A 13 -7.22 -69.41 -56.57
N ILE A 14 -8.53 -69.18 -56.36
CA ILE A 14 -9.15 -67.85 -56.48
C ILE A 14 -10.06 -67.59 -55.27
N SER A 15 -9.49 -67.65 -54.06
CA SER A 15 -10.09 -67.00 -52.88
C SER A 15 -9.69 -65.52 -52.90
N SER A 16 -10.31 -64.74 -53.80
CA SER A 16 -10.31 -63.28 -53.63
C SER A 16 -11.06 -62.97 -52.34
N SER A 17 -10.41 -62.29 -51.39
CA SER A 17 -10.93 -62.04 -50.05
C SER A 17 -12.06 -61.01 -50.07
N TYR A 18 -13.24 -61.45 -50.51
CA TYR A 18 -14.43 -60.62 -50.62
C TYR A 18 -14.84 -60.11 -49.24
N ILE A 19 -14.75 -58.79 -49.03
CA ILE A 19 -14.99 -58.19 -47.70
C ILE A 19 -16.48 -58.28 -47.38
N ILE A 20 -16.82 -58.96 -46.28
CA ILE A 20 -18.22 -59.18 -45.88
C ILE A 20 -18.72 -57.96 -45.13
N ARG A 21 -19.64 -57.21 -45.73
CA ARG A 21 -20.32 -56.05 -45.14
C ARG A 21 -21.71 -56.44 -44.64
N GLN A 22 -21.79 -57.00 -43.43
CA GLN A 22 -23.05 -57.48 -42.85
C GLN A 22 -23.07 -57.31 -41.33
N ASN A 23 -24.25 -57.05 -40.76
CA ASN A 23 -24.44 -57.06 -39.30
C ASN A 23 -23.98 -58.40 -38.70
N GLY A 24 -23.31 -58.37 -37.55
CA GLY A 24 -22.72 -59.54 -36.91
C GLY A 24 -21.34 -59.97 -37.45
N TYR A 25 -20.73 -59.23 -38.38
CA TYR A 25 -19.38 -59.50 -38.90
C TYR A 25 -18.36 -58.42 -38.49
N CYS A 26 -17.13 -58.89 -38.27
CA CYS A 26 -15.97 -58.08 -37.88
C CYS A 26 -15.16 -57.59 -39.08
N SER A 27 -14.26 -56.64 -38.83
CA SER A 27 -13.15 -56.27 -39.73
C SER A 27 -11.80 -56.72 -39.16
N MET A 28 -11.68 -56.85 -37.84
CA MET A 28 -10.47 -57.29 -37.14
C MET A 28 -10.82 -58.15 -35.91
N TYR A 29 -9.90 -59.02 -35.49
CA TYR A 29 -10.00 -59.78 -34.25
C TYR A 29 -8.64 -60.31 -33.80
N GLY A 30 -8.27 -60.03 -32.55
CA GLY A 30 -6.98 -60.41 -31.97
C GLY A 30 -5.84 -59.46 -32.35
N SER A 31 -4.71 -59.61 -31.66
CA SER A 31 -3.46 -58.88 -31.93
C SER A 31 -2.45 -59.76 -32.63
N MET A 32 -1.55 -59.17 -33.41
CA MET A 32 -0.41 -59.89 -33.98
C MET A 32 0.53 -60.46 -32.89
N PRO A 33 1.24 -61.57 -33.14
CA PRO A 33 2.05 -62.26 -32.12
C PRO A 33 3.43 -61.62 -31.85
N ASN A 34 3.76 -60.48 -32.46
CA ASN A 34 5.09 -59.87 -32.38
C ASN A 34 5.14 -58.82 -31.24
N PRO A 35 5.95 -59.00 -30.17
CA PRO A 35 5.82 -58.22 -28.93
C PRO A 35 6.17 -56.72 -29.05
N ASN A 36 6.88 -56.32 -30.11
CA ASN A 36 7.20 -54.91 -30.38
C ASN A 36 6.12 -54.18 -31.17
N GLU A 37 5.12 -54.88 -31.70
CA GLU A 37 4.20 -54.37 -32.74
C GLU A 37 2.74 -54.59 -32.33
N LYS A 38 2.12 -53.57 -31.75
CA LYS A 38 0.76 -53.62 -31.18
C LYS A 38 -0.36 -53.54 -32.23
N PHE A 39 -0.24 -54.29 -33.32
CA PHE A 39 -1.19 -54.28 -34.44
C PHE A 39 -2.34 -55.28 -34.25
N ASN A 40 -3.52 -54.91 -34.75
CA ASN A 40 -4.70 -55.77 -34.79
C ASN A 40 -4.64 -56.70 -36.01
N HIS A 41 -5.04 -57.95 -35.84
CA HIS A 41 -5.14 -58.92 -36.94
C HIS A 41 -6.48 -58.73 -37.69
N VAL A 42 -6.44 -58.62 -39.02
CA VAL A 42 -7.62 -58.46 -39.87
C VAL A 42 -8.42 -59.77 -39.92
N ASP A 43 -9.73 -59.71 -39.63
CA ASP A 43 -10.60 -60.89 -39.57
C ASP A 43 -12.03 -60.51 -39.99
N ASN A 44 -12.44 -61.04 -41.15
CA ASN A 44 -13.78 -60.87 -41.72
C ASN A 44 -14.77 -61.95 -41.24
N GLY A 45 -14.48 -62.62 -40.13
CA GLY A 45 -15.37 -63.60 -39.50
C GLY A 45 -16.56 -62.98 -38.75
N PRO A 46 -17.51 -63.82 -38.29
CA PRO A 46 -18.60 -63.38 -37.43
C PRO A 46 -18.11 -63.00 -36.03
N ALA A 47 -18.87 -62.13 -35.35
CA ALA A 47 -18.62 -61.71 -33.97
C ALA A 47 -18.61 -62.91 -32.99
N LYS A 48 -17.72 -62.87 -32.01
CA LYS A 48 -17.41 -64.02 -31.14
C LYS A 48 -17.92 -63.80 -29.72
N ASN A 49 -18.37 -64.88 -29.09
CA ASN A 49 -18.90 -64.87 -27.72
C ASN A 49 -17.79 -64.55 -26.71
N VAL A 50 -18.10 -63.76 -25.68
CA VAL A 50 -17.12 -63.30 -24.68
C VAL A 50 -16.89 -64.31 -23.54
N THR A 51 -15.70 -64.27 -22.94
CA THR A 51 -15.39 -65.01 -21.70
C THR A 51 -15.85 -64.25 -20.45
N ILE A 52 -15.88 -64.90 -19.28
CA ILE A 52 -16.31 -64.27 -18.00
C ILE A 52 -15.42 -63.07 -17.64
N GLU A 53 -14.10 -63.22 -17.77
CA GLU A 53 -13.12 -62.16 -17.53
C GLU A 53 -13.34 -60.99 -18.50
N MET A 54 -13.49 -61.30 -19.79
CA MET A 54 -13.73 -60.30 -20.84
C MET A 54 -15.06 -59.57 -20.63
N TYR A 55 -16.14 -60.26 -20.23
CA TYR A 55 -17.43 -59.65 -19.92
C TYR A 55 -17.34 -58.65 -18.76
N ASN A 56 -16.55 -58.96 -17.71
CA ASN A 56 -16.35 -58.05 -16.59
C ASN A 56 -15.61 -56.77 -17.01
N ILE A 57 -14.55 -56.88 -17.82
CA ILE A 57 -13.84 -55.70 -18.34
C ILE A 57 -14.74 -54.91 -19.30
N LEU A 58 -15.45 -55.58 -20.21
CA LEU A 58 -16.38 -54.97 -21.15
C LEU A 58 -17.48 -54.20 -20.40
N LYS A 59 -17.99 -54.73 -19.30
CA LYS A 59 -18.99 -54.07 -18.45
C LYS A 59 -18.44 -52.81 -17.74
N SER A 60 -17.15 -52.75 -17.44
CA SER A 60 -16.52 -51.55 -16.87
C SER A 60 -16.17 -50.47 -17.90
N VAL A 61 -15.69 -50.84 -19.09
CA VAL A 61 -15.19 -49.89 -20.11
C VAL A 61 -16.27 -49.53 -21.14
N CYS A 62 -16.98 -50.54 -21.64
CA CYS A 62 -17.95 -50.44 -22.73
C CYS A 62 -19.35 -50.98 -22.32
N PRO A 63 -19.98 -50.49 -21.24
CA PRO A 63 -21.17 -51.12 -20.63
C PRO A 63 -22.40 -51.28 -21.55
N TYR A 64 -22.47 -50.57 -22.67
CA TYR A 64 -23.55 -50.71 -23.65
C TYR A 64 -23.36 -51.90 -24.61
N LEU A 65 -22.12 -52.40 -24.78
CA LEU A 65 -21.82 -53.65 -25.49
C LEU A 65 -22.02 -54.88 -24.58
N ALA A 66 -21.96 -54.71 -23.26
CA ALA A 66 -22.19 -55.75 -22.27
C ALA A 66 -23.69 -56.01 -22.04
N VAL A 67 -24.34 -56.68 -23.01
CA VAL A 67 -25.76 -57.09 -22.98
C VAL A 67 -26.11 -57.87 -21.70
N GLU A 68 -27.40 -57.88 -21.33
CA GLU A 68 -27.98 -58.41 -20.07
C GLU A 68 -27.50 -59.80 -19.59
N SER A 69 -26.93 -60.62 -20.49
CA SER A 69 -26.43 -61.96 -20.18
C SER A 69 -25.22 -62.30 -21.05
N ILE A 70 -24.19 -62.90 -20.44
CA ILE A 70 -22.94 -63.30 -21.10
C ILE A 70 -23.17 -64.15 -22.37
N GLU A 71 -24.16 -65.06 -22.35
CA GLU A 71 -24.50 -65.95 -23.46
C GLU A 71 -25.01 -65.23 -24.73
N LYS A 72 -25.46 -63.96 -24.59
CA LYS A 72 -25.94 -63.11 -25.68
C LYS A 72 -24.94 -62.02 -26.09
N THR A 73 -23.80 -61.93 -25.40
CA THR A 73 -22.80 -60.88 -25.65
C THR A 73 -21.76 -61.37 -26.66
N GLN A 74 -21.73 -60.72 -27.82
CA GLN A 74 -20.79 -60.98 -28.91
C GLN A 74 -20.01 -59.70 -29.24
N THR A 75 -18.74 -59.86 -29.60
CA THR A 75 -17.81 -58.73 -29.85
C THR A 75 -16.78 -59.07 -30.94
N CYS A 76 -16.20 -58.03 -31.53
CA CYS A 76 -15.11 -58.12 -32.52
C CYS A 76 -13.72 -57.82 -31.94
N CYS A 77 -13.49 -58.07 -30.65
CA CYS A 77 -12.18 -57.91 -30.03
C CYS A 77 -11.82 -59.14 -29.16
N GLY A 78 -10.53 -59.37 -28.96
CA GLY A 78 -10.01 -60.35 -28.00
C GLY A 78 -9.68 -59.72 -26.65
N LEU A 79 -9.48 -60.54 -25.61
CA LEU A 79 -9.17 -60.10 -24.25
C LEU A 79 -7.99 -59.12 -24.19
N GLN A 80 -6.90 -59.39 -24.89
CA GLN A 80 -5.71 -58.50 -24.89
C GLN A 80 -5.99 -57.16 -25.58
N GLN A 81 -6.82 -57.11 -26.62
CA GLN A 81 -7.21 -55.84 -27.25
C GLN A 81 -8.07 -55.00 -26.30
N LEU A 82 -8.98 -55.64 -25.56
CA LEU A 82 -9.83 -54.98 -24.56
C LEU A 82 -9.02 -54.47 -23.35
N ILE A 83 -7.97 -55.19 -22.94
CA ILE A 83 -7.00 -54.74 -21.93
C ILE A 83 -6.21 -53.53 -22.44
N ASN A 84 -5.64 -53.60 -23.64
CA ASN A 84 -4.89 -52.49 -24.25
C ASN A 84 -5.78 -51.23 -24.39
N LEU A 85 -7.04 -51.42 -24.80
CA LEU A 85 -8.05 -50.36 -24.92
C LEU A 85 -8.34 -49.69 -23.57
N ARG A 86 -8.53 -50.47 -22.50
CA ARG A 86 -8.72 -49.92 -21.15
C ARG A 86 -7.55 -49.01 -20.76
N ASP A 87 -6.33 -49.49 -20.89
CA ASP A 87 -5.14 -48.77 -20.40
C ASP A 87 -4.90 -47.46 -21.20
N GLN A 88 -5.23 -47.45 -22.50
CA GLN A 88 -5.27 -46.24 -23.33
C GLN A 88 -6.39 -45.27 -22.92
N LEU A 89 -7.59 -45.79 -22.61
CA LEU A 89 -8.73 -44.97 -22.19
C LEU A 89 -8.60 -44.41 -20.77
N GLU A 90 -7.92 -45.12 -19.86
CA GLU A 90 -7.54 -44.60 -18.53
C GLU A 90 -6.54 -43.44 -18.67
N THR A 91 -5.59 -43.54 -19.61
CA THR A 91 -4.68 -42.44 -19.95
C THR A 91 -5.45 -41.21 -20.48
N ALA A 92 -6.44 -41.40 -21.36
CA ALA A 92 -7.29 -40.31 -21.85
C ALA A 92 -8.21 -39.71 -20.75
N ALA A 93 -8.53 -40.47 -19.70
CA ALA A 93 -9.37 -39.99 -18.60
C ALA A 93 -8.68 -38.95 -17.72
N THR A 94 -7.34 -38.91 -17.64
CA THR A 94 -6.63 -37.85 -16.90
C THR A 94 -6.88 -36.45 -17.47
N LEU A 95 -7.23 -36.39 -18.76
CA LEU A 95 -7.54 -35.17 -19.49
C LEU A 95 -9.04 -34.84 -19.48
N PHE A 96 -9.90 -35.76 -19.94
CA PHE A 96 -11.32 -35.46 -20.22
C PHE A 96 -12.31 -35.72 -19.08
N SER A 97 -11.89 -36.35 -17.96
CA SER A 97 -12.80 -36.80 -16.88
C SER A 97 -13.63 -35.72 -16.20
N ARG A 98 -13.26 -34.43 -16.31
CA ARG A 98 -14.02 -33.30 -15.77
C ARG A 98 -15.42 -33.11 -16.39
N CYS A 99 -15.63 -33.59 -17.62
CA CYS A 99 -16.93 -33.55 -18.28
C CYS A 99 -17.43 -34.97 -18.59
N PRO A 100 -18.37 -35.52 -17.77
CA PRO A 100 -18.89 -36.87 -17.94
C PRO A 100 -19.41 -37.19 -19.35
N SER A 101 -20.08 -36.24 -20.01
CA SER A 101 -20.60 -36.44 -21.37
C SER A 101 -19.49 -36.54 -22.41
N CYS A 102 -18.42 -35.74 -22.27
CA CYS A 102 -17.25 -35.80 -23.15
C CYS A 102 -16.52 -37.15 -23.06
N ILE A 103 -16.09 -37.54 -21.85
CA ILE A 103 -15.36 -38.79 -21.64
C ILE A 103 -16.21 -40.00 -22.06
N LYS A 104 -17.54 -39.96 -21.86
CA LYS A 104 -18.45 -41.02 -22.28
C LYS A 104 -18.57 -41.14 -23.81
N ASN A 105 -18.71 -40.02 -24.51
CA ASN A 105 -18.71 -39.99 -25.98
C ASN A 105 -17.38 -40.53 -26.55
N PHE A 106 -16.25 -40.11 -25.97
CA PHE A 106 -14.90 -40.55 -26.37
C PHE A 106 -14.69 -42.05 -26.14
N TYR A 107 -15.10 -42.57 -24.97
CA TYR A 107 -15.04 -44.00 -24.66
C TYR A 107 -15.86 -44.83 -25.63
N ASN A 108 -17.12 -44.45 -25.87
CA ASN A 108 -17.99 -45.19 -26.78
C ASN A 108 -17.43 -45.24 -28.22
N MET A 109 -16.83 -44.16 -28.74
CA MET A 109 -16.17 -44.17 -30.06
C MET A 109 -15.11 -45.27 -30.17
N TRP A 110 -14.22 -45.37 -29.18
CA TRP A 110 -13.15 -46.38 -29.19
C TRP A 110 -13.66 -47.79 -28.88
N CYS A 111 -14.71 -47.91 -28.07
CA CYS A 111 -15.45 -49.17 -27.85
C CYS A 111 -16.05 -49.71 -29.16
N ASP A 112 -16.73 -48.88 -29.97
CA ASP A 112 -17.30 -49.34 -31.23
C ASP A 112 -16.23 -49.60 -32.30
N PHE A 113 -15.22 -48.73 -32.42
CA PHE A 113 -14.07 -48.98 -33.31
C PHE A 113 -13.41 -50.34 -33.01
N THR A 114 -13.18 -50.65 -31.72
CA THR A 114 -12.39 -51.83 -31.32
C THR A 114 -13.22 -53.11 -31.23
N CYS A 115 -14.42 -53.05 -30.64
CA CYS A 115 -15.14 -54.23 -30.14
C CYS A 115 -16.56 -54.44 -30.70
N SER A 116 -17.12 -53.51 -31.47
CA SER A 116 -18.53 -53.59 -31.91
C SER A 116 -18.84 -54.88 -32.69
N PRO A 117 -19.95 -55.58 -32.42
CA PRO A 117 -20.33 -56.78 -33.20
C PRO A 117 -20.74 -56.48 -34.65
N ASN A 118 -20.89 -55.20 -35.03
CA ASN A 118 -21.22 -54.76 -36.40
C ASN A 118 -20.07 -54.00 -37.08
N GLN A 119 -18.84 -54.14 -36.58
CA GLN A 119 -17.65 -53.39 -37.02
C GLN A 119 -17.47 -53.36 -38.56
N SER A 120 -17.76 -54.45 -39.27
CA SER A 120 -17.67 -54.51 -40.73
C SER A 120 -18.55 -53.49 -41.48
N MET A 121 -19.60 -52.97 -40.84
CA MET A 121 -20.52 -52.00 -41.45
C MET A 121 -19.93 -50.60 -41.59
N PHE A 122 -18.93 -50.23 -40.78
CA PHE A 122 -18.38 -48.86 -40.69
C PHE A 122 -16.85 -48.77 -40.61
N LEU A 123 -16.13 -49.89 -40.42
CA LEU A 123 -14.67 -49.94 -40.38
C LEU A 123 -14.10 -50.70 -41.57
N ASP A 124 -13.18 -50.07 -42.30
CA ASP A 124 -12.44 -50.67 -43.41
C ASP A 124 -10.92 -50.67 -43.14
N TYR A 125 -10.18 -51.43 -43.95
CA TYR A 125 -8.73 -51.54 -43.93
C TYR A 125 -8.17 -51.41 -45.35
N LYS A 126 -6.96 -50.84 -45.48
CA LYS A 126 -6.22 -50.78 -46.75
C LYS A 126 -5.01 -51.69 -46.67
N TYR A 127 -5.05 -52.80 -47.41
CA TYR A 127 -3.87 -53.64 -47.60
C TYR A 127 -2.85 -52.95 -48.50
N ASN A 128 -1.57 -53.15 -48.20
CA ASN A 128 -0.47 -52.78 -49.09
C ASN A 128 -0.26 -53.89 -50.14
N GLU A 129 -0.56 -53.62 -51.40
CA GLU A 129 -0.45 -54.60 -52.51
C GLU A 129 0.95 -55.18 -52.71
N LYS A 130 1.99 -54.54 -52.14
CA LYS A 130 3.40 -54.95 -52.30
C LYS A 130 3.91 -55.90 -51.23
N ASP A 131 3.30 -55.93 -50.06
CA ASP A 131 3.69 -56.82 -48.95
C ASP A 131 2.50 -57.04 -47.99
N PRO A 132 1.92 -58.25 -47.95
CA PRO A 132 0.82 -58.59 -47.04
C PRO A 132 1.17 -58.61 -45.55
N SER A 133 2.45 -58.47 -45.18
CA SER A 133 2.91 -58.42 -43.77
C SER A 133 2.93 -57.00 -43.19
N ILE A 134 2.81 -55.96 -44.02
CA ILE A 134 2.80 -54.56 -43.58
C ILE A 134 1.45 -54.17 -42.99
N THR A 135 1.47 -53.41 -41.89
CA THR A 135 0.31 -52.88 -41.17
C THR A 135 -0.71 -52.22 -42.11
N PRO A 136 -1.97 -52.68 -42.13
CA PRO A 136 -3.00 -52.08 -42.97
C PRO A 136 -3.56 -50.81 -42.34
N ASP A 137 -3.55 -49.71 -43.10
CA ASP A 137 -4.18 -48.44 -42.73
C ASP A 137 -5.69 -48.62 -42.52
N SER A 138 -6.23 -48.20 -41.38
CA SER A 138 -7.66 -48.31 -41.11
C SER A 138 -8.44 -47.08 -41.60
N VAL A 139 -9.69 -47.27 -42.00
CA VAL A 139 -10.61 -46.19 -42.41
C VAL A 139 -11.91 -46.33 -41.65
N PHE A 140 -12.20 -45.37 -40.76
CA PHE A 140 -13.40 -45.36 -39.93
C PHE A 140 -14.40 -44.37 -40.52
N TYR A 141 -15.54 -44.87 -40.99
CA TYR A 141 -16.61 -44.08 -41.61
C TYR A 141 -17.57 -43.59 -40.53
N VAL A 142 -17.65 -42.28 -40.34
CA VAL A 142 -18.48 -41.63 -39.30
C VAL A 142 -19.40 -40.58 -39.92
N THR A 143 -20.50 -40.26 -39.24
CA THR A 143 -21.36 -39.14 -39.65
C THR A 143 -20.81 -37.80 -39.17
N LYS A 144 -21.17 -36.72 -39.85
CA LYS A 144 -20.93 -35.34 -39.40
C LYS A 144 -21.69 -35.01 -38.12
N ALA A 145 -22.79 -35.70 -37.84
CA ALA A 145 -23.49 -35.60 -36.54
C ALA A 145 -22.61 -36.16 -35.41
N PHE A 146 -22.07 -37.37 -35.57
CA PHE A 146 -21.10 -37.99 -34.66
C PHE A 146 -19.88 -37.08 -34.42
N ALA A 147 -19.21 -36.65 -35.49
CA ALA A 147 -17.99 -35.85 -35.39
C ALA A 147 -18.21 -34.49 -34.69
N ASN A 148 -19.31 -33.79 -35.01
CA ASN A 148 -19.65 -32.54 -34.33
C ASN A 148 -20.10 -32.76 -32.88
N GLY A 149 -20.81 -33.86 -32.59
CA GLY A 149 -21.28 -34.18 -31.25
C GLY A 149 -20.13 -34.43 -30.28
N LEU A 150 -19.20 -35.32 -30.66
CA LEU A 150 -18.00 -35.61 -29.88
C LEU A 150 -17.20 -34.31 -29.63
N TYR A 151 -16.87 -33.57 -30.69
CA TYR A 151 -16.14 -32.30 -30.57
C TYR A 151 -16.83 -31.29 -29.66
N ASN A 152 -18.13 -31.01 -29.87
CA ASN A 152 -18.85 -30.02 -29.06
C ASN A 152 -19.07 -30.46 -27.60
N SER A 153 -19.03 -31.76 -27.30
CA SER A 153 -19.06 -32.24 -25.92
C SER A 153 -17.75 -31.99 -25.16
N CYS A 154 -16.62 -31.91 -25.87
CA CYS A 154 -15.27 -31.86 -25.29
C CYS A 154 -14.53 -30.51 -25.41
N LYS A 155 -14.93 -29.64 -26.34
CA LYS A 155 -14.19 -28.40 -26.67
C LYS A 155 -14.01 -27.41 -25.51
N ASP A 156 -14.98 -27.32 -24.60
CA ASP A 156 -14.99 -26.31 -23.54
C ASP A 156 -14.27 -26.84 -22.27
N VAL A 157 -13.84 -28.11 -22.24
CA VAL A 157 -13.29 -28.78 -21.04
C VAL A 157 -11.91 -28.21 -20.70
N ILE A 158 -11.72 -27.85 -19.42
CA ILE A 158 -10.51 -27.18 -18.92
C ILE A 158 -9.54 -28.19 -18.31
N PHE A 159 -8.25 -28.08 -18.60
CA PHE A 159 -7.22 -28.88 -17.92
C PHE A 159 -6.81 -28.24 -16.59
N SER A 160 -7.00 -28.98 -15.48
CA SER A 160 -6.80 -28.47 -14.11
C SER A 160 -5.37 -28.02 -13.78
N GLY A 161 -4.36 -28.43 -14.58
CA GLY A 161 -2.95 -28.08 -14.33
C GLY A 161 -2.55 -26.68 -14.79
N ASN A 162 -3.24 -26.09 -15.78
CA ASN A 162 -2.87 -24.79 -16.35
C ASN A 162 -4.07 -23.87 -16.67
N ASN A 163 -5.31 -24.31 -16.45
CA ASN A 163 -6.54 -23.64 -16.87
C ASN A 163 -6.68 -23.37 -18.39
N GLY A 164 -5.90 -24.07 -19.22
CA GLY A 164 -6.08 -24.13 -20.68
C GLY A 164 -7.15 -25.15 -21.08
N HIS A 165 -7.43 -25.29 -22.37
CA HIS A 165 -8.41 -26.26 -22.86
C HIS A 165 -7.75 -27.62 -23.13
N VAL A 166 -8.47 -28.71 -22.88
CA VAL A 166 -7.94 -30.07 -23.16
C VAL A 166 -7.61 -30.26 -24.66
N LEU A 167 -8.35 -29.57 -25.54
CA LEU A 167 -8.08 -29.62 -26.99
C LEU A 167 -6.78 -28.90 -27.42
N ASP A 168 -6.16 -28.07 -26.57
CA ASP A 168 -4.82 -27.53 -26.85
C ASP A 168 -3.77 -28.64 -26.95
N PHE A 169 -3.96 -29.75 -26.23
CA PHE A 169 -3.10 -30.94 -26.27
C PHE A 169 -3.57 -31.99 -27.30
N MET A 170 -4.86 -32.02 -27.61
CA MET A 170 -5.51 -33.13 -28.33
C MET A 170 -5.93 -32.80 -29.79
N CYS A 171 -5.41 -31.72 -30.38
CA CYS A 171 -5.82 -31.27 -31.72
C CYS A 171 -4.68 -30.82 -32.66
N GLY A 172 -3.42 -30.82 -32.21
CA GLY A 172 -2.27 -30.32 -32.99
C GLY A 172 -2.26 -28.81 -33.26
N THR A 173 -3.30 -28.09 -32.87
CA THR A 173 -3.37 -26.62 -32.86
C THR A 173 -4.17 -26.18 -31.63
N THR A 174 -3.98 -24.93 -31.19
CA THR A 174 -4.76 -24.34 -30.09
C THR A 174 -6.28 -24.53 -30.27
N ALA A 175 -7.01 -24.63 -29.17
CA ALA A 175 -8.44 -24.92 -29.15
C ALA A 175 -9.26 -23.93 -30.01
N ASP A 176 -8.90 -22.65 -30.02
CA ASP A 176 -9.51 -21.62 -30.90
C ASP A 176 -9.39 -21.93 -32.40
N LYS A 177 -8.30 -22.59 -32.80
CA LYS A 177 -8.01 -23.01 -34.19
C LYS A 177 -8.42 -24.46 -34.46
N CYS A 178 -8.90 -25.20 -33.45
CA CYS A 178 -9.29 -26.59 -33.57
C CYS A 178 -10.62 -26.75 -34.34
N SER A 179 -10.83 -27.93 -34.91
CA SER A 179 -12.07 -28.29 -35.60
C SER A 179 -12.37 -29.78 -35.39
N PRO A 180 -13.62 -30.24 -35.59
CA PRO A 180 -13.95 -31.66 -35.55
C PRO A 180 -13.09 -32.53 -36.48
N THR A 181 -12.70 -31.99 -37.64
CA THR A 181 -11.82 -32.70 -38.59
C THR A 181 -10.39 -32.80 -38.09
N LYS A 182 -9.82 -31.71 -37.57
CA LYS A 182 -8.46 -31.69 -36.99
C LYS A 182 -8.34 -32.59 -35.77
N PHE A 183 -9.32 -32.52 -34.88
CA PHE A 183 -9.40 -33.34 -33.68
C PHE A 183 -9.38 -34.83 -34.02
N LEU A 184 -10.27 -35.26 -34.94
CA LEU A 184 -10.31 -36.65 -35.38
C LEU A 184 -9.04 -37.08 -36.14
N SER A 185 -8.44 -36.23 -36.99
CA SER A 185 -7.18 -36.58 -37.62
C SER A 185 -6.03 -36.72 -36.61
N PHE A 186 -5.93 -35.80 -35.63
CA PHE A 186 -4.84 -35.80 -34.66
C PHE A 186 -4.84 -37.07 -33.78
N ILE A 187 -6.02 -37.54 -33.35
CA ILE A 187 -6.14 -38.79 -32.58
C ILE A 187 -6.09 -40.06 -33.45
N GLY A 188 -6.04 -39.91 -34.78
CA GLY A 188 -5.92 -41.02 -35.74
C GLY A 188 -4.51 -41.21 -36.30
N THR A 189 -3.63 -40.22 -36.19
CA THR A 189 -2.24 -40.27 -36.68
C THR A 189 -1.27 -40.74 -35.60
N PRO A 190 -0.30 -41.62 -35.90
CA PRO A 190 0.86 -41.86 -35.04
C PRO A 190 1.64 -40.55 -34.77
N PRO A 191 2.29 -40.38 -33.60
CA PRO A 191 2.39 -41.34 -32.50
C PRO A 191 1.15 -41.41 -31.58
N ASN A 192 0.13 -40.56 -31.80
CA ASN A 192 -1.05 -40.49 -30.94
C ASN A 192 -1.94 -41.75 -31.07
N ALA A 193 -1.94 -42.36 -32.26
CA ALA A 193 -2.55 -43.66 -32.52
C ALA A 193 -1.48 -44.76 -32.74
N PRO A 194 -1.75 -46.03 -32.37
CA PRO A 194 -0.78 -47.13 -32.56
C PRO A 194 -0.56 -47.53 -34.03
N PHE A 195 -1.44 -47.10 -34.93
CA PHE A 195 -1.37 -47.23 -36.38
C PHE A 195 -2.27 -46.14 -37.00
N ASN A 196 -2.22 -45.93 -38.32
CA ASN A 196 -2.99 -44.86 -38.96
C ASN A 196 -4.51 -45.16 -39.02
N ILE A 197 -5.32 -44.18 -38.63
CA ILE A 197 -6.79 -44.25 -38.59
C ILE A 197 -7.35 -43.06 -39.37
N THR A 198 -7.76 -43.30 -40.61
CA THR A 198 -8.39 -42.29 -41.47
C THR A 198 -9.88 -42.15 -41.11
N PHE A 199 -10.23 -41.12 -40.33
CA PHE A 199 -11.62 -40.76 -40.07
C PHE A 199 -12.25 -40.10 -41.30
N ASN A 200 -13.25 -40.76 -41.89
CA ASN A 200 -13.90 -40.33 -43.13
C ASN A 200 -15.36 -39.91 -42.86
N ILE A 201 -15.64 -38.60 -42.99
CA ILE A 201 -16.90 -37.98 -42.57
C ILE A 201 -17.83 -37.79 -43.76
N ASP A 202 -19.07 -38.30 -43.67
CA ASP A 202 -20.14 -38.19 -44.69
C ASP A 202 -19.75 -38.66 -46.12
N LYS A 203 -18.75 -39.54 -46.25
CA LYS A 203 -18.30 -40.11 -47.53
C LYS A 203 -18.27 -41.65 -47.50
N PRO A 204 -19.42 -42.34 -47.44
CA PRO A 204 -19.48 -43.79 -47.53
C PRO A 204 -18.87 -44.29 -48.85
N ALA A 205 -18.17 -45.43 -48.78
CA ALA A 205 -17.85 -46.24 -49.97
C ALA A 205 -19.03 -47.15 -50.32
N GLU A 206 -18.98 -47.82 -51.48
CA GLU A 206 -20.03 -48.78 -51.86
C GLU A 206 -20.19 -49.87 -50.79
N ASN A 207 -21.43 -50.08 -50.35
CA ASN A 207 -21.82 -51.02 -49.29
C ASN A 207 -21.19 -50.77 -47.89
N ILE A 208 -20.72 -49.55 -47.59
CA ILE A 208 -20.32 -49.13 -46.24
C ILE A 208 -21.28 -48.07 -45.70
N THR A 209 -21.67 -48.17 -44.43
CA THR A 209 -22.50 -47.18 -43.72
C THR A 209 -21.66 -46.42 -42.69
N SER A 210 -21.81 -45.09 -42.63
CA SER A 210 -21.22 -44.30 -41.54
C SER A 210 -21.85 -44.65 -40.19
N ASP A 211 -21.06 -44.69 -39.12
CA ASP A 211 -21.59 -44.81 -37.76
C ASP A 211 -22.44 -43.57 -37.37
N ASN A 212 -23.56 -43.87 -36.74
CA ASN A 212 -24.66 -42.95 -36.42
C ASN A 212 -24.99 -42.97 -34.91
N MET A 213 -24.02 -43.33 -34.05
CA MET A 213 -24.18 -43.21 -32.60
C MET A 213 -24.59 -41.79 -32.17
N THR A 214 -25.63 -41.71 -31.34
CA THR A 214 -26.13 -40.46 -30.76
C THR A 214 -25.19 -39.94 -29.67
N MET A 215 -24.58 -38.79 -29.90
CA MET A 215 -23.64 -38.14 -28.97
C MET A 215 -24.34 -37.31 -27.90
N ILE A 216 -23.99 -37.53 -26.63
CA ILE A 216 -24.53 -36.83 -25.47
C ILE A 216 -23.99 -35.39 -25.44
N GLN A 217 -24.84 -34.38 -25.24
CA GLN A 217 -24.37 -33.00 -25.12
C GLN A 217 -23.71 -32.72 -23.75
N CYS A 218 -22.86 -31.69 -23.65
CA CYS A 218 -22.20 -31.36 -22.38
C CYS A 218 -23.16 -30.75 -21.35
N ASP A 219 -24.28 -30.18 -21.80
CA ASP A 219 -25.39 -29.65 -20.99
C ASP A 219 -26.43 -30.71 -20.59
N GLU A 220 -26.30 -31.94 -21.08
CA GLU A 220 -27.22 -33.05 -20.80
C GLU A 220 -26.67 -33.98 -19.69
N SER A 221 -27.59 -34.54 -18.90
CA SER A 221 -27.31 -35.61 -17.94
C SER A 221 -27.80 -36.95 -18.50
N PHE A 222 -27.14 -38.06 -18.13
CA PHE A 222 -27.44 -39.39 -18.66
C PHE A 222 -27.42 -40.45 -17.54
N PHE A 223 -28.13 -41.57 -17.75
CA PHE A 223 -28.00 -42.74 -16.87
C PHE A 223 -26.77 -43.54 -17.27
N ASP A 224 -25.80 -43.67 -16.36
CA ASP A 224 -24.63 -44.52 -16.58
C ASP A 224 -24.91 -45.96 -16.13
N ILE A 225 -24.93 -46.85 -17.12
CA ILE A 225 -25.10 -48.30 -16.97
C ILE A 225 -23.92 -48.94 -16.22
N GLY A 226 -22.72 -48.36 -16.28
CA GLY A 226 -21.52 -48.88 -15.60
C GLY A 226 -21.58 -48.73 -14.08
N THR A 227 -21.95 -47.53 -13.59
CA THR A 227 -22.04 -47.22 -12.15
C THR A 227 -23.46 -47.34 -11.56
N GLY A 228 -24.48 -47.51 -12.40
CA GLY A 228 -25.88 -47.66 -11.98
C GLY A 228 -26.51 -46.37 -11.45
N LYS A 229 -26.06 -45.20 -11.92
CA LYS A 229 -26.44 -43.88 -11.42
C LYS A 229 -26.67 -42.88 -12.56
N ASN A 230 -27.46 -41.84 -12.30
CA ASN A 230 -27.47 -40.67 -13.18
C ASN A 230 -26.16 -39.88 -13.00
N SER A 231 -25.53 -39.52 -14.12
CA SER A 231 -24.45 -38.53 -14.14
C SER A 231 -25.02 -37.11 -14.00
N SER A 232 -24.17 -36.17 -13.60
CA SER A 232 -24.46 -34.74 -13.76
C SER A 232 -24.06 -34.28 -15.16
N ALA A 233 -24.78 -33.29 -15.70
CA ALA A 233 -24.29 -32.49 -16.83
C ALA A 233 -22.93 -31.84 -16.47
N CYS A 234 -22.15 -31.48 -17.49
CA CYS A 234 -20.83 -30.89 -17.30
C CYS A 234 -20.93 -29.47 -16.73
N SER A 235 -19.92 -29.07 -15.94
CA SER A 235 -19.90 -27.78 -15.25
C SER A 235 -19.94 -26.61 -16.24
N CYS A 236 -20.41 -25.43 -15.81
CA CYS A 236 -20.32 -24.20 -16.61
C CYS A 236 -18.87 -23.83 -16.98
N GLN A 237 -17.85 -24.25 -16.20
CA GLN A 237 -16.45 -24.05 -16.56
C GLN A 237 -16.03 -24.95 -17.73
N ASP A 238 -16.59 -26.17 -17.81
CA ASP A 238 -16.21 -27.22 -18.76
C ASP A 238 -17.21 -27.38 -19.92
N CYS A 239 -18.28 -26.57 -19.94
CA CYS A 239 -19.37 -26.56 -20.90
C CYS A 239 -20.10 -25.21 -20.87
N LYS A 240 -19.87 -24.36 -21.86
CA LYS A 240 -20.41 -22.99 -21.89
C LYS A 240 -21.94 -22.92 -21.97
N LYS A 241 -22.58 -23.99 -22.47
CA LYS A 241 -24.05 -24.12 -22.50
C LYS A 241 -24.66 -24.30 -21.10
N SER A 242 -23.94 -24.93 -20.16
CA SER A 242 -24.40 -25.15 -18.77
C SER A 242 -24.40 -23.88 -17.92
N CYS A 243 -24.00 -22.73 -18.47
CA CYS A 243 -23.86 -21.49 -17.72
C CYS A 243 -25.19 -20.74 -17.57
N PRO A 244 -25.60 -20.35 -16.34
CA PRO A 244 -26.64 -19.36 -16.15
C PRO A 244 -26.15 -17.99 -16.69
N VAL A 245 -27.05 -17.20 -17.27
CA VAL A 245 -26.72 -15.84 -17.71
C VAL A 245 -26.32 -15.01 -16.48
N PRO A 246 -25.11 -14.44 -16.42
CA PRO A 246 -24.64 -13.74 -15.23
C PRO A 246 -25.45 -12.45 -15.02
N PRO A 247 -25.79 -12.10 -13.76
CA PRO A 247 -26.30 -10.77 -13.46
C PRO A 247 -25.26 -9.72 -13.83
N SER A 248 -25.69 -8.58 -14.37
CA SER A 248 -24.78 -7.48 -14.69
C SER A 248 -24.06 -7.00 -13.42
N PRO A 249 -22.75 -6.68 -13.50
CA PRO A 249 -21.99 -6.25 -12.33
C PRO A 249 -22.62 -4.97 -11.73
N PRO A 250 -22.70 -4.84 -10.40
CA PRO A 250 -23.32 -3.70 -9.76
C PRO A 250 -22.60 -2.42 -10.19
N ALA A 251 -23.36 -1.48 -10.77
CA ALA A 251 -22.78 -0.25 -11.31
C ALA A 251 -21.99 0.50 -10.22
N PRO A 252 -20.77 0.98 -10.51
CA PRO A 252 -19.92 1.61 -9.51
C PRO A 252 -20.63 2.79 -8.87
N THR A 253 -20.59 2.87 -7.53
CA THR A 253 -21.26 3.89 -6.73
C THR A 253 -20.83 5.28 -7.19
N LYS A 254 -21.71 5.95 -7.95
CA LYS A 254 -21.41 7.25 -8.56
C LYS A 254 -21.06 8.24 -7.43
N PRO A 255 -19.96 9.00 -7.54
CA PRO A 255 -19.59 9.97 -6.51
C PRO A 255 -20.70 11.00 -6.38
N THR A 256 -21.04 11.39 -5.14
CA THR A 256 -22.03 12.43 -4.88
C THR A 256 -21.60 13.74 -5.53
N LEU A 257 -22.37 14.17 -6.53
CA LEU A 257 -22.15 15.37 -7.32
C LEU A 257 -23.07 16.48 -6.82
N ILE A 258 -22.50 17.62 -6.44
CA ILE A 258 -23.25 18.85 -6.14
C ILE A 258 -22.93 19.85 -7.26
N LEU A 259 -23.97 20.32 -7.95
CA LEU A 259 -23.85 21.27 -9.08
C LEU A 259 -22.84 20.82 -10.16
N GLY A 260 -22.74 19.51 -10.40
CA GLY A 260 -21.81 18.92 -11.38
C GLY A 260 -20.38 18.67 -10.86
N PHE A 261 -20.03 19.14 -9.66
CA PHE A 261 -18.71 18.92 -9.05
C PHE A 261 -18.76 17.79 -8.01
N LYS A 262 -17.66 17.04 -7.88
CA LYS A 262 -17.49 16.05 -6.79
C LYS A 262 -17.62 16.76 -5.45
N LEU A 263 -18.34 16.19 -4.48
CA LEU A 263 -18.58 16.76 -3.15
C LEU A 263 -17.34 17.42 -2.50
N PHE A 264 -16.20 16.73 -2.50
CA PHE A 264 -14.94 17.26 -1.94
C PHE A 264 -14.45 18.50 -2.70
N THR A 265 -14.44 18.46 -4.04
CA THR A 265 -14.07 19.60 -4.90
C THR A 265 -15.02 20.79 -4.72
N PHE A 266 -16.31 20.53 -4.50
CA PHE A 266 -17.30 21.57 -4.19
C PHE A 266 -17.02 22.24 -2.83
N ILE A 267 -16.78 21.45 -1.77
CA ILE A 267 -16.42 21.97 -0.43
C ILE A 267 -15.13 22.79 -0.48
N VAL A 268 -14.08 22.28 -1.14
CA VAL A 268 -12.80 22.99 -1.34
C VAL A 268 -13.02 24.29 -2.12
N GLY A 269 -13.77 24.26 -3.22
CA GLY A 269 -14.09 25.45 -4.02
C GLY A 269 -14.87 26.52 -3.25
N VAL A 270 -15.88 26.11 -2.45
CA VAL A 270 -16.63 27.03 -1.58
C VAL A 270 -15.74 27.61 -0.48
N SER A 271 -14.85 26.82 0.13
CA SER A 271 -13.93 27.30 1.18
C SER A 271 -12.91 28.30 0.62
N LEU A 272 -12.33 28.04 -0.55
CA LEU A 272 -11.42 28.96 -1.24
C LEU A 272 -12.13 30.23 -1.69
N PHE A 273 -13.35 30.13 -2.23
CA PHE A 273 -14.13 31.31 -2.60
C PHE A 273 -14.48 32.17 -1.38
N ALA A 274 -14.90 31.54 -0.28
CA ALA A 274 -15.14 32.23 0.98
C ALA A 274 -13.88 32.92 1.53
N TRP A 275 -12.71 32.28 1.40
CA TRP A 275 -11.42 32.88 1.79
C TRP A 275 -11.03 34.07 0.91
N ILE A 276 -11.19 33.98 -0.42
CA ILE A 276 -10.91 35.08 -1.37
C ILE A 276 -11.88 36.26 -1.12
N LEU A 277 -13.17 35.97 -0.93
CA LEU A 277 -14.19 36.97 -0.61
C LEU A 277 -13.88 37.64 0.74
N PHE A 278 -13.53 36.86 1.76
CA PHE A 278 -13.14 37.39 3.06
C PHE A 278 -11.88 38.26 2.98
N PHE A 279 -10.83 37.81 2.30
CA PHE A 279 -9.57 38.54 2.16
C PHE A 279 -9.75 39.86 1.41
N SER A 280 -10.53 39.87 0.32
CA SER A 280 -10.83 41.09 -0.44
C SER A 280 -11.72 42.07 0.33
N VAL A 281 -12.74 41.61 1.05
CA VAL A 281 -13.55 42.44 1.97
C VAL A 281 -12.69 42.97 3.12
N TYR A 282 -11.79 42.15 3.67
CA TYR A 282 -10.85 42.56 4.72
C TYR A 282 -9.91 43.67 4.24
N VAL A 283 -9.24 43.49 3.09
CA VAL A 283 -8.37 44.51 2.49
C VAL A 283 -9.16 45.81 2.24
N PHE A 284 -10.39 45.72 1.72
CA PHE A 284 -11.27 46.88 1.55
C PHE A 284 -11.61 47.58 2.87
N LEU A 285 -11.91 46.83 3.94
CA LEU A 285 -12.18 47.40 5.27
C LEU A 285 -10.94 48.01 5.93
N VAL A 286 -9.75 47.42 5.74
CA VAL A 286 -8.48 48.01 6.20
C VAL A 286 -8.17 49.30 5.46
N LEU A 287 -8.24 49.31 4.13
CA LEU A 287 -8.04 50.52 3.33
C LEU A 287 -9.06 51.62 3.67
N ARG A 288 -10.29 51.25 4.01
CA ARG A 288 -11.34 52.20 4.42
C ARG A 288 -11.16 52.71 5.85
N THR A 289 -10.63 51.91 6.77
CA THR A 289 -10.35 52.33 8.15
C THR A 289 -9.06 53.13 8.26
N SER A 290 -7.99 52.73 7.58
CA SER A 290 -6.74 53.52 7.53
C SER A 290 -6.96 54.88 6.87
N LYS A 291 -7.74 54.95 5.79
CA LYS A 291 -8.14 56.24 5.19
C LYS A 291 -8.98 57.10 6.15
N LYS A 292 -9.86 56.49 6.95
CA LYS A 292 -10.69 57.21 7.93
C LYS A 292 -9.90 57.70 9.14
N GLU A 293 -8.92 56.93 9.62
CA GLU A 293 -7.93 57.38 10.62
C GLU A 293 -7.12 58.56 10.08
N LEU A 294 -6.67 58.50 8.81
CA LEU A 294 -5.95 59.59 8.16
C LEU A 294 -6.81 60.87 8.04
N GLU A 295 -8.08 60.73 7.64
CA GLU A 295 -9.06 61.84 7.57
C GLU A 295 -9.38 62.42 8.96
N VAL A 296 -9.45 61.59 10.01
CA VAL A 296 -9.65 62.05 11.39
C VAL A 296 -8.41 62.74 11.95
N SER A 297 -7.21 62.20 11.70
CA SER A 297 -5.95 62.84 12.12
C SER A 297 -5.72 64.18 11.40
N ALA A 298 -6.06 64.27 10.11
CA ALA A 298 -6.00 65.53 9.36
C ALA A 298 -6.98 66.58 9.93
N ARG A 299 -8.14 66.15 10.42
CA ARG A 299 -9.17 67.02 11.03
C ARG A 299 -8.92 67.36 12.50
N ALA A 300 -8.16 66.54 13.23
CA ALA A 300 -7.70 66.84 14.58
C ALA A 300 -6.64 67.96 14.59
N ASN A 301 -5.77 67.99 13.57
CA ASN A 301 -4.71 68.99 13.41
C ASN A 301 -5.21 70.38 12.93
N SER A 302 -6.53 70.60 12.84
CA SER A 302 -7.13 71.83 12.29
C SER A 302 -8.09 72.55 13.25
N LEU A 303 -7.94 72.36 14.58
CA LEU A 303 -8.76 72.99 15.62
C LEU A 303 -7.88 73.79 16.60
N PRO A 304 -8.19 75.08 16.88
CA PRO A 304 -7.44 75.88 17.86
C PRO A 304 -7.69 75.47 19.32
N GLU A 305 -6.67 75.56 20.16
CA GLU A 305 -6.76 75.30 21.61
C GLU A 305 -7.43 76.47 22.36
N VAL A 306 -8.75 76.40 22.62
CA VAL A 306 -9.43 77.32 23.56
C VAL A 306 -10.55 76.62 24.37
N MET A 307 -10.50 76.84 25.69
CA MET A 307 -11.57 76.71 26.71
C MET A 307 -12.04 75.33 27.26
N ASN A 308 -11.82 75.22 28.57
CA ASN A 308 -12.74 74.76 29.63
C ASN A 308 -12.86 73.27 30.00
N ASP A 309 -12.05 72.91 31.01
CA ASP A 309 -12.56 72.18 32.18
C ASP A 309 -13.88 72.79 32.69
N SER A 310 -14.89 71.95 32.94
CA SER A 310 -16.05 72.19 33.84
C SER A 310 -17.17 71.15 33.65
N PHE A 311 -17.33 70.58 32.46
CA PHE A 311 -18.54 69.82 32.11
C PHE A 311 -18.60 68.38 32.67
N TYR A 312 -17.45 67.75 32.97
CA TYR A 312 -17.41 66.33 33.36
C TYR A 312 -18.00 65.99 34.74
N ALA A 313 -18.28 66.98 35.59
CA ALA A 313 -18.75 66.74 36.96
C ALA A 313 -20.24 66.36 37.09
N LYS A 314 -21.03 66.37 36.00
CA LYS A 314 -22.51 66.34 36.08
C LYS A 314 -23.21 65.08 35.55
N SER A 315 -22.48 64.01 35.21
CA SER A 315 -23.07 62.71 34.79
C SER A 315 -23.00 61.61 35.86
N LEU A 316 -22.26 61.81 36.94
CA LEU A 316 -21.89 60.78 37.92
C LEU A 316 -22.99 60.46 38.96
N HIS A 317 -24.27 60.48 38.60
CA HIS A 317 -25.35 60.26 39.58
C HIS A 317 -26.67 59.64 39.07
N THR A 318 -26.74 59.18 37.82
CA THR A 318 -28.03 58.82 37.20
C THR A 318 -28.04 57.52 36.37
N ILE A 319 -27.22 56.53 36.72
CA ILE A 319 -27.38 55.14 36.27
C ILE A 319 -27.21 54.17 37.45
N ASP A 320 -28.06 54.32 38.47
CA ASP A 320 -28.52 53.20 39.28
C ASP A 320 -29.92 52.77 38.78
N HIS A 321 -30.34 51.55 39.10
CA HIS A 321 -31.51 50.86 38.55
C HIS A 321 -31.47 50.57 37.03
N GLN A 322 -30.71 49.54 36.63
CA GLN A 322 -31.28 48.34 35.97
C GLN A 322 -30.18 47.35 35.53
N ASN A 323 -30.07 46.18 36.19
CA ASN A 323 -29.79 44.86 35.58
C ASN A 323 -29.72 43.73 36.63
N GLN A 324 -30.86 43.32 37.19
CA GLN A 324 -30.97 42.12 38.03
C GLN A 324 -30.94 40.83 37.18
N SER A 325 -29.79 40.50 36.60
CA SER A 325 -29.56 39.21 35.92
C SER A 325 -28.08 38.80 35.86
N LYS A 326 -27.39 38.83 37.02
CA LYS A 326 -25.94 38.57 37.14
C LYS A 326 -25.52 37.68 38.33
N SER A 327 -26.37 36.79 38.83
CA SER A 327 -25.96 35.84 39.88
C SER A 327 -25.08 34.70 39.32
N HIS A 328 -25.64 33.80 38.50
CA HIS A 328 -24.98 32.54 38.13
C HIS A 328 -23.74 32.67 37.23
N LYS A 329 -23.51 33.85 36.61
CA LYS A 329 -22.32 34.13 35.79
C LYS A 329 -21.10 34.63 36.58
N SER A 330 -21.28 35.00 37.85
CA SER A 330 -20.20 35.61 38.67
C SER A 330 -19.16 34.58 39.14
N CYS A 331 -19.60 33.40 39.60
CA CYS A 331 -18.74 32.40 40.23
C CYS A 331 -17.61 31.89 39.31
N LEU A 332 -17.93 31.45 38.09
CA LEU A 332 -16.94 30.93 37.13
C LEU A 332 -15.91 31.98 36.71
N ILE A 333 -16.30 33.25 36.61
CA ILE A 333 -15.40 34.36 36.26
C ILE A 333 -14.46 34.65 37.44
N ASN A 334 -14.98 34.69 38.67
CA ASN A 334 -14.16 34.87 39.87
C ASN A 334 -13.17 33.71 40.07
N LEU A 335 -13.59 32.46 39.80
CA LEU A 335 -12.70 31.30 39.81
C LEU A 335 -11.58 31.44 38.78
N GLY A 336 -11.89 31.86 37.55
CA GLY A 336 -10.89 32.13 36.51
C GLY A 336 -9.85 33.18 36.94
N VAL A 337 -10.30 34.30 37.53
CA VAL A 337 -9.40 35.35 38.04
C VAL A 337 -8.57 34.86 39.23
N HIS A 338 -9.11 33.98 40.07
CA HIS A 338 -8.36 33.37 41.18
C HIS A 338 -7.27 32.42 40.68
N VAL A 339 -7.57 31.54 39.72
CA VAL A 339 -6.60 30.64 39.07
C VAL A 339 -5.50 31.45 38.38
N GLU A 340 -5.85 32.53 37.68
CA GLU A 340 -4.89 33.39 37.00
C GLU A 340 -3.91 34.05 37.99
N LYS A 341 -4.42 34.64 39.09
CA LYS A 341 -3.59 35.23 40.16
C LYS A 341 -2.73 34.18 40.89
N PHE A 342 -3.27 32.99 41.13
CA PHE A 342 -2.52 31.87 41.73
C PHE A 342 -1.35 31.44 40.85
N LEU A 343 -1.56 31.26 39.55
CA LEU A 343 -0.50 30.89 38.61
C LEU A 343 0.59 31.98 38.51
N GLN A 344 0.19 33.26 38.43
CA GLN A 344 1.16 34.38 38.41
C GLN A 344 2.02 34.41 39.69
N TYR A 345 1.42 34.19 40.86
CA TYR A 345 2.14 34.12 42.13
C TYR A 345 3.09 32.90 42.19
N TYR A 346 2.61 31.71 41.79
CA TYR A 346 3.40 30.49 41.77
C TYR A 346 4.64 30.63 40.87
N PHE A 347 4.46 31.07 39.62
CA PHE A 347 5.58 31.26 38.69
C PHE A 347 6.55 32.36 39.16
N LYS A 348 6.08 33.39 39.88
CA LYS A 348 6.97 34.37 40.51
C LYS A 348 7.88 33.73 41.57
N VAL A 349 7.29 33.01 42.54
CA VAL A 349 8.05 32.36 43.61
C VAL A 349 9.02 31.32 43.04
N TRP A 350 8.56 30.50 42.09
CA TRP A 350 9.37 29.50 41.40
C TRP A 350 10.55 30.12 40.63
N GLY A 351 10.31 31.17 39.86
CA GLY A 351 11.35 31.87 39.09
C GLY A 351 12.42 32.51 39.98
N THR A 352 12.01 33.13 41.10
CA THR A 352 12.96 33.68 42.09
C THR A 352 13.79 32.58 42.75
N TRP A 353 13.21 31.41 43.05
CA TRP A 353 13.96 30.27 43.57
C TRP A 353 14.98 29.73 42.55
N CYS A 354 14.57 29.50 41.30
CA CYS A 354 15.45 29.06 40.22
C CYS A 354 16.61 30.04 39.95
N ALA A 355 16.35 31.35 40.02
CA ALA A 355 17.36 32.38 39.80
C ALA A 355 18.34 32.55 40.98
N ASN A 356 17.91 32.24 42.20
CA ASN A 356 18.77 32.29 43.40
C ASN A 356 19.63 31.02 43.57
N TYR A 357 19.14 29.86 43.13
CA TYR A 357 19.82 28.56 43.26
C TYR A 357 20.10 27.87 41.90
N PRO A 358 20.70 28.55 40.90
CA PRO A 358 20.74 28.07 39.53
C PRO A 358 21.57 26.78 39.34
N CYS A 359 22.73 26.67 40.01
CA CYS A 359 23.62 25.51 39.85
C CYS A 359 22.98 24.20 40.35
N THR A 360 22.24 24.25 41.46
CA THR A 360 21.52 23.08 42.00
C THR A 360 20.31 22.71 41.15
N VAL A 361 19.60 23.70 40.60
CA VAL A 361 18.48 23.43 39.66
C VAL A 361 19.00 22.76 38.38
N ILE A 362 20.08 23.28 37.79
CA ILE A 362 20.70 22.68 36.60
C ILE A 362 21.18 21.25 36.90
N LEU A 363 21.84 21.01 38.04
CA LEU A 363 22.32 19.67 38.43
C LEU A 363 21.17 18.68 38.64
N VAL A 364 20.09 19.08 39.31
CA VAL A 364 18.91 18.21 39.51
C VAL A 364 18.20 17.91 38.18
N SER A 365 18.00 18.92 37.31
CA SER A 365 17.42 18.69 35.98
C SER A 365 18.28 17.76 35.12
N LEU A 366 19.61 17.88 35.18
CA LEU A 366 20.52 16.97 34.47
C LEU A 366 20.49 15.54 35.04
N LEU A 367 20.37 15.35 36.36
CA LEU A 367 20.22 14.01 36.95
C LEU A 367 18.90 13.35 36.53
N VAL A 368 17.78 14.09 36.54
CA VAL A 368 16.48 13.57 36.07
C VAL A 368 16.56 13.19 34.59
N LEU A 369 17.17 14.04 33.75
CA LEU A 369 17.38 13.73 32.34
C LEU A 369 18.27 12.51 32.12
N LEU A 370 19.34 12.34 32.89
CA LEU A 370 20.21 11.16 32.79
C LEU A 370 19.43 9.88 33.10
N VAL A 371 18.59 9.87 34.14
CA VAL A 371 17.73 8.73 34.49
C VAL A 371 16.73 8.43 33.37
N CYS A 372 16.05 9.45 32.82
CA CYS A 372 15.09 9.28 31.72
C CYS A 372 15.76 8.78 30.43
N SER A 373 16.84 9.43 30.00
CA SER A 373 17.55 9.11 28.75
C SER A 373 18.38 7.82 28.83
N ALA A 374 18.71 7.31 30.02
CA ALA A 374 19.36 6.00 30.16
C ALA A 374 18.51 4.83 29.63
N GLY A 375 17.19 5.01 29.44
CA GLY A 375 16.35 4.04 28.75
C GLY A 375 16.77 3.79 27.29
N LEU A 376 17.57 4.67 26.69
CA LEU A 376 18.13 4.49 25.35
C LEU A 376 19.06 3.26 25.23
N PHE A 377 19.54 2.66 26.33
CA PHE A 377 20.21 1.36 26.27
C PHE A 377 19.26 0.21 25.83
N MET A 378 17.94 0.40 25.95
CA MET A 378 16.90 -0.52 25.49
C MET A 378 16.28 -0.09 24.15
N PHE A 379 16.85 0.91 23.47
CA PHE A 379 16.31 1.51 22.25
C PHE A 379 16.20 0.50 21.10
N LYS A 380 15.01 0.42 20.50
CA LYS A 380 14.71 -0.42 19.33
C LYS A 380 14.06 0.44 18.26
N VAL A 381 14.46 0.25 17.00
CA VAL A 381 13.89 0.95 15.83
C VAL A 381 13.10 -0.04 14.99
N VAL A 382 11.87 0.32 14.60
CA VAL A 382 11.06 -0.44 13.64
C VAL A 382 11.57 -0.17 12.23
N THR A 383 12.17 -1.18 11.60
CA THR A 383 12.63 -1.14 10.20
C THR A 383 11.78 -1.99 9.25
N ASN A 384 10.88 -2.83 9.77
CA ASN A 384 9.95 -3.63 8.96
C ASN A 384 8.81 -2.73 8.46
N PRO A 385 8.58 -2.61 7.13
CA PRO A 385 7.50 -1.79 6.61
C PRO A 385 6.10 -2.29 7.05
N VAL A 386 5.90 -3.59 7.28
CA VAL A 386 4.58 -4.12 7.68
C VAL A 386 4.18 -3.63 9.07
N ASP A 387 5.13 -3.64 10.01
CA ASP A 387 4.90 -3.19 11.39
C ASP A 387 4.86 -1.65 11.52
N LEU A 388 5.40 -0.93 10.53
CA LEU A 388 5.36 0.53 10.45
C LEU A 388 4.03 1.07 9.88
N TRP A 389 3.45 0.37 8.90
CA TRP A 389 2.29 0.85 8.14
C TRP A 389 0.97 0.13 8.43
N SER A 390 1.00 -1.07 9.03
CA SER A 390 -0.20 -1.80 9.46
C SER A 390 -0.35 -1.77 10.98
N ALA A 391 -1.59 -1.71 11.48
CA ALA A 391 -1.86 -1.86 12.90
C ALA A 391 -1.85 -3.35 13.29
N ALA A 392 -1.43 -3.67 14.52
CA ALA A 392 -1.35 -5.06 15.00
C ALA A 392 -2.73 -5.72 15.19
N ASP A 393 -3.78 -4.92 15.37
CA ASP A 393 -5.19 -5.32 15.47
C ASP A 393 -5.95 -5.22 14.13
N SER A 394 -5.25 -4.98 13.00
CA SER A 394 -5.88 -4.85 11.70
C SER A 394 -6.37 -6.19 11.15
N VAL A 395 -7.45 -6.17 10.36
CA VAL A 395 -8.01 -7.41 9.79
C VAL A 395 -7.00 -8.02 8.82
N ALA A 396 -6.33 -7.21 7.99
CA ALA A 396 -5.29 -7.72 7.09
C ALA A 396 -4.07 -8.28 7.83
N ARG A 397 -3.75 -7.78 9.03
CA ARG A 397 -2.70 -8.37 9.86
C ARG A 397 -3.15 -9.70 10.47
N SER A 398 -4.39 -9.81 10.93
CA SER A 398 -4.93 -11.10 11.41
C SER A 398 -5.06 -12.15 10.31
N GLU A 399 -5.51 -11.77 9.10
CA GLU A 399 -5.54 -12.61 7.90
C GLU A 399 -4.12 -13.08 7.52
N LYS A 400 -3.13 -12.18 7.61
CA LYS A 400 -1.71 -12.51 7.38
C LYS A 400 -1.15 -13.46 8.42
N ASP A 401 -1.29 -13.13 9.71
CA ASP A 401 -0.69 -13.91 10.79
C ASP A 401 -1.34 -15.31 10.88
N TYR A 402 -2.62 -15.46 10.49
CA TYR A 402 -3.27 -16.76 10.26
C TYR A 402 -2.66 -17.51 9.07
N PHE A 403 -2.46 -16.84 7.92
CA PHE A 403 -1.87 -17.47 6.73
C PHE A 403 -0.44 -17.95 7.01
N ASP A 404 0.43 -17.06 7.48
CA ASP A 404 1.84 -17.34 7.77
C ASP A 404 2.01 -18.47 8.80
N SER A 405 1.08 -18.62 9.75
CA SER A 405 1.12 -19.68 10.79
C SER A 405 0.57 -21.05 10.35
N ASN A 406 -0.25 -21.10 9.28
CA ASN A 406 -0.79 -22.37 8.75
C ASN A 406 -0.07 -22.86 7.49
N PHE A 407 0.46 -21.96 6.65
CA PHE A 407 1.02 -22.30 5.33
C PHE A 407 2.49 -21.88 5.14
N SER A 408 3.12 -21.34 6.19
CA SER A 408 4.39 -20.59 6.13
C SER A 408 4.24 -19.20 5.49
N PRO A 409 5.17 -18.25 5.73
CA PRO A 409 5.15 -16.96 5.07
C PRO A 409 5.21 -17.08 3.55
N PHE A 410 4.55 -16.13 2.86
CA PHE A 410 4.57 -16.06 1.39
C PHE A 410 6.02 -15.96 0.87
N TYR A 411 6.31 -16.67 -0.22
CA TYR A 411 7.67 -16.76 -0.78
C TYR A 411 8.15 -15.40 -1.31
N ARG A 412 9.45 -15.13 -1.18
CA ARG A 412 10.05 -13.90 -1.70
C ARG A 412 10.18 -13.96 -3.22
N THR A 413 9.89 -12.84 -3.89
CA THR A 413 10.03 -12.74 -5.35
C THR A 413 11.22 -11.87 -5.74
N GLU A 414 12.13 -12.44 -6.53
CA GLU A 414 13.24 -11.74 -7.17
C GLU A 414 12.92 -11.75 -8.67
N GLN A 415 12.71 -10.58 -9.29
CA GLN A 415 12.16 -10.47 -10.65
C GLN A 415 13.11 -9.71 -11.58
N ILE A 416 13.26 -10.23 -12.80
CA ILE A 416 14.00 -9.59 -13.90
C ILE A 416 13.06 -9.46 -15.09
N ILE A 417 12.95 -8.26 -15.66
CA ILE A 417 12.13 -7.93 -16.84
C ILE A 417 13.08 -7.51 -17.95
N ILE A 418 13.09 -8.30 -19.02
CA ILE A 418 13.95 -8.16 -20.21
C ILE A 418 13.07 -7.59 -21.33
N SER A 419 13.38 -6.38 -21.81
CA SER A 419 12.48 -5.59 -22.68
C SER A 419 13.19 -4.98 -23.89
N SER A 420 12.45 -4.68 -24.96
CA SER A 420 13.01 -4.17 -26.22
C SER A 420 13.23 -2.65 -26.26
N LEU A 421 14.37 -2.21 -26.84
CA LEU A 421 14.80 -0.83 -27.10
C LEU A 421 14.81 -0.44 -28.60
N ARG A 422 14.57 -1.39 -29.51
CA ARG A 422 14.49 -1.15 -30.96
C ARG A 422 13.40 -2.02 -31.59
N GLN A 423 12.93 -1.65 -32.77
CA GLN A 423 12.20 -2.57 -33.64
C GLN A 423 13.20 -3.04 -34.70
N ARG A 424 13.46 -4.35 -34.76
CA ARG A 424 13.85 -4.98 -36.04
C ARG A 424 12.57 -5.21 -36.83
N ASP A 425 12.70 -5.35 -38.14
CA ASP A 425 11.59 -5.76 -38.99
C ASP A 425 11.06 -7.14 -38.61
N VAL A 426 9.85 -7.43 -39.07
CA VAL A 426 9.13 -8.65 -38.71
C VAL A 426 9.60 -9.81 -39.58
N ASP A 427 10.15 -10.87 -38.98
CA ASP A 427 10.31 -12.14 -39.70
C ASP A 427 8.99 -12.89 -39.72
N SER A 428 8.65 -13.34 -40.91
CA SER A 428 7.54 -14.22 -41.22
C SER A 428 8.04 -15.67 -41.26
N TYR A 429 7.85 -16.44 -40.19
CA TYR A 429 8.20 -17.86 -40.14
C TYR A 429 6.96 -18.74 -40.39
N THR A 430 7.10 -19.72 -41.28
CA THR A 430 6.05 -20.67 -41.65
C THR A 430 6.18 -21.95 -40.83
N VAL A 431 5.40 -22.00 -39.74
CA VAL A 431 5.26 -23.16 -38.84
C VAL A 431 5.01 -24.45 -39.62
N TYR A 432 5.73 -25.53 -39.32
CA TYR A 432 5.70 -26.79 -40.09
C TYR A 432 4.26 -27.30 -40.35
N GLN A 433 3.36 -27.12 -39.37
CA GLN A 433 1.97 -27.56 -39.40
C GLN A 433 0.94 -26.52 -39.89
N GLN A 434 1.34 -25.28 -40.26
CA GLN A 434 0.41 -24.22 -40.68
C GLN A 434 0.81 -23.58 -42.02
N GLN A 435 -0.17 -23.44 -42.93
CA GLN A 435 0.05 -22.91 -44.30
C GLN A 435 0.15 -21.38 -44.38
N GLU A 436 -0.07 -20.66 -43.29
CA GLU A 436 0.04 -19.19 -43.23
C GLU A 436 1.24 -18.77 -42.38
N PRO A 437 2.05 -17.79 -42.81
CA PRO A 437 3.22 -17.33 -42.06
C PRO A 437 2.83 -16.61 -40.75
N THR A 438 3.67 -16.76 -39.74
CA THR A 438 3.51 -16.17 -38.40
C THR A 438 4.63 -15.17 -38.09
N ASN A 439 4.32 -14.12 -37.32
CA ASN A 439 5.12 -12.89 -37.25
C ASN A 439 5.85 -12.69 -35.90
N PHE A 440 7.17 -12.47 -35.97
CA PHE A 440 8.08 -12.17 -34.85
C PHE A 440 9.00 -10.97 -35.23
N SER A 441 9.75 -10.29 -34.35
CA SER A 441 10.55 -9.03 -34.60
C SER A 441 11.89 -8.68 -33.82
N GLY A 442 12.62 -9.61 -33.15
CA GLY A 442 13.77 -9.46 -32.21
C GLY A 442 13.96 -10.42 -30.94
N ILE A 443 13.38 -10.22 -29.72
CA ILE A 443 13.39 -10.96 -28.39
C ILE A 443 13.45 -12.49 -28.36
N MET A 444 12.51 -13.19 -28.97
CA MET A 444 12.59 -14.63 -29.14
C MET A 444 13.68 -15.10 -30.09
N TYR A 445 14.64 -14.27 -30.53
CA TYR A 445 15.73 -14.82 -31.32
C TYR A 445 16.80 -15.47 -30.47
N LYS A 446 17.23 -16.60 -31.03
CA LYS A 446 18.42 -17.36 -30.69
C LYS A 446 19.63 -16.52 -30.24
N ASP A 447 19.88 -15.34 -30.84
CA ASP A 447 21.04 -14.50 -30.48
C ASP A 447 21.07 -14.07 -29.00
N ILE A 448 19.97 -13.56 -28.46
CA ILE A 448 19.92 -13.07 -27.07
C ILE A 448 18.92 -13.88 -26.20
N LEU A 449 18.12 -14.81 -26.76
CA LEU A 449 17.56 -15.92 -25.99
C LEU A 449 18.68 -16.78 -25.40
N ASN A 450 19.72 -17.08 -26.19
CA ASN A 450 20.94 -17.74 -25.71
C ASN A 450 21.61 -16.88 -24.62
N ALA A 451 21.76 -15.57 -24.81
CA ALA A 451 22.28 -14.68 -23.76
C ALA A 451 21.40 -14.62 -22.49
N THR A 452 20.09 -14.85 -22.62
CA THR A 452 19.15 -14.97 -21.49
C THR A 452 19.34 -16.29 -20.74
N LEU A 453 19.62 -17.38 -21.47
CA LEU A 453 20.02 -18.67 -20.88
C LEU A 453 21.34 -18.54 -20.10
N TRP A 454 22.38 -17.96 -20.68
CA TRP A 454 23.65 -17.73 -19.99
C TRP A 454 23.49 -16.86 -18.74
N LEU A 455 22.75 -15.75 -18.83
CA LEU A 455 22.45 -14.91 -17.67
C LEU A 455 21.72 -15.69 -16.57
N GLN A 456 20.77 -16.57 -16.93
CA GLN A 456 20.07 -17.40 -15.96
C GLN A 456 20.98 -18.45 -15.31
N LEU A 457 21.86 -19.10 -16.08
CA LEU A 457 22.83 -20.07 -15.58
C LEU A 457 23.85 -19.41 -14.64
N ASP A 458 24.37 -18.24 -15.00
CA ASP A 458 25.26 -17.44 -14.14
C ASP A 458 24.58 -17.06 -12.82
N LEU A 459 23.33 -16.58 -12.87
CA LEU A 459 22.53 -16.25 -11.68
C LEU A 459 22.26 -17.45 -10.79
N MET A 460 22.01 -18.64 -11.37
CA MET A 460 21.79 -19.88 -10.61
C MET A 460 23.08 -20.43 -9.97
N ASN A 461 24.24 -20.11 -10.55
CA ASN A 461 25.57 -20.51 -10.04
C ASN A 461 26.16 -19.49 -9.03
N LEU A 462 25.45 -18.41 -8.68
CA LEU A 462 25.92 -17.44 -7.70
C LEU A 462 26.11 -18.06 -6.31
N THR A 463 27.28 -17.80 -5.72
CA THR A 463 27.57 -18.06 -4.30
C THR A 463 27.54 -16.77 -3.50
N GLY A 464 26.67 -16.68 -2.50
CA GLY A 464 26.74 -15.67 -1.45
C GLY A 464 27.59 -16.15 -0.27
N GLU A 465 28.05 -15.20 0.55
CA GLU A 465 28.71 -15.49 1.83
C GLU A 465 27.89 -14.89 2.97
N THR A 466 27.64 -15.68 4.01
CA THR A 466 26.91 -15.24 5.20
C THR A 466 27.79 -14.39 6.11
N LYS A 467 27.17 -13.67 7.07
CA LYS A 467 27.93 -12.94 8.11
C LYS A 467 28.79 -13.84 9.01
N SER A 468 28.62 -15.15 8.93
CA SER A 468 29.37 -16.20 9.62
C SER A 468 30.47 -16.84 8.76
N GLY A 469 30.67 -16.40 7.50
CA GLY A 469 31.70 -16.95 6.59
C GLY A 469 31.30 -18.25 5.89
N GLU A 470 30.06 -18.71 6.07
CA GLU A 470 29.52 -19.88 5.36
C GLU A 470 29.05 -19.47 3.96
N LYS A 471 29.43 -20.26 2.95
CA LYS A 471 29.03 -20.07 1.55
C LYS A 471 27.67 -20.70 1.28
N VAL A 472 26.78 -19.92 0.69
CA VAL A 472 25.38 -20.31 0.39
C VAL A 472 25.12 -20.12 -1.11
N ARG A 473 24.49 -21.11 -1.75
CA ARG A 473 24.06 -21.07 -3.16
C ARG A 473 22.55 -20.90 -3.24
N LEU A 474 22.04 -20.60 -4.44
CA LEU A 474 20.60 -20.51 -4.68
C LEU A 474 19.84 -21.78 -4.26
N ASN A 475 20.39 -22.96 -4.56
CA ASN A 475 19.79 -24.26 -4.19
C ASN A 475 19.60 -24.45 -2.68
N ASP A 476 20.38 -23.75 -1.85
CA ASP A 476 20.34 -23.89 -0.40
C ASP A 476 19.25 -23.00 0.25
N ILE A 477 18.59 -22.11 -0.54
CA ILE A 477 17.59 -21.13 -0.08
C ILE A 477 16.31 -21.04 -0.94
N CYS A 478 16.27 -21.67 -2.11
CA CYS A 478 15.15 -21.57 -3.04
C CYS A 478 13.94 -22.43 -2.65
N LEU A 479 12.76 -22.11 -3.19
CA LEU A 479 11.58 -22.95 -3.06
C LEU A 479 11.71 -24.19 -3.96
N GLN A 480 11.66 -25.38 -3.36
CA GLN A 480 11.72 -26.68 -4.04
C GLN A 480 10.38 -27.42 -3.82
N PRO A 481 9.41 -27.34 -4.75
CA PRO A 481 8.02 -27.79 -4.51
C PRO A 481 7.84 -29.31 -4.58
N LEU A 482 8.85 -30.03 -5.08
CA LEU A 482 8.87 -31.49 -5.23
C LEU A 482 9.92 -32.17 -4.33
N PHE A 483 10.48 -31.45 -3.36
CA PHE A 483 11.45 -32.03 -2.42
C PHE A 483 10.76 -33.07 -1.50
N PRO A 484 11.32 -34.28 -1.28
CA PRO A 484 12.68 -34.70 -1.63
C PRO A 484 12.85 -35.34 -3.02
N ASP A 485 11.76 -35.68 -3.71
CA ASP A 485 11.80 -36.44 -4.97
C ASP A 485 12.51 -35.68 -6.12
N ASN A 486 12.47 -34.34 -6.11
CA ASN A 486 13.25 -33.48 -6.97
C ASN A 486 13.67 -32.19 -6.23
N SER A 487 14.98 -31.94 -6.16
CA SER A 487 15.59 -30.78 -5.49
C SER A 487 15.81 -29.55 -6.39
N ALA A 488 15.12 -29.46 -7.53
CA ALA A 488 15.21 -28.31 -8.43
C ALA A 488 14.50 -27.08 -7.86
N CYS A 489 15.13 -25.91 -7.98
CA CYS A 489 14.53 -24.62 -7.62
C CYS A 489 13.39 -24.24 -8.56
N THR A 490 12.31 -23.69 -8.02
CA THR A 490 11.29 -22.97 -8.80
C THR A 490 11.91 -21.71 -9.41
N VAL A 491 12.08 -21.70 -10.73
CA VAL A 491 12.47 -20.50 -11.52
C VAL A 491 11.52 -20.38 -12.71
N PHE A 492 10.85 -19.23 -12.84
CA PHE A 492 9.92 -18.97 -13.94
C PHE A 492 10.62 -18.25 -15.09
N SER A 493 10.86 -18.95 -16.20
CA SER A 493 11.57 -18.44 -17.38
C SER A 493 11.15 -19.21 -18.63
N VAL A 494 11.19 -18.57 -19.80
CA VAL A 494 10.94 -19.21 -21.11
C VAL A 494 11.92 -20.36 -21.37
N MET A 495 13.14 -20.27 -20.84
CA MET A 495 14.16 -21.32 -20.99
C MET A 495 13.78 -22.65 -20.30
N GLN A 496 12.79 -22.66 -19.41
CA GLN A 496 12.32 -23.90 -18.78
C GLN A 496 11.62 -24.86 -19.76
N TYR A 497 11.08 -24.35 -20.88
CA TYR A 497 10.57 -25.22 -21.95
C TYR A 497 11.67 -26.09 -22.58
N PHE A 498 12.94 -25.67 -22.47
CA PHE A 498 14.14 -26.38 -22.91
C PHE A 498 14.94 -26.99 -21.75
N GLN A 499 14.35 -27.02 -20.54
CA GLN A 499 14.96 -27.55 -19.30
C GLN A 499 16.32 -26.91 -18.97
N LEU A 500 16.54 -25.66 -19.42
CA LEU A 500 17.81 -24.93 -19.30
C LEU A 500 19.01 -25.59 -19.99
N ASN A 501 18.80 -26.54 -20.91
CA ASN A 501 19.86 -27.12 -21.74
C ASN A 501 19.99 -26.37 -23.07
N GLN A 502 21.21 -25.96 -23.43
CA GLN A 502 21.47 -25.34 -24.73
C GLN A 502 21.26 -26.35 -25.88
N GLU A 503 21.62 -27.63 -25.69
CA GLU A 503 21.46 -28.65 -26.74
C GLU A 503 19.98 -28.84 -27.09
N ASN A 504 19.08 -28.86 -26.10
CA ASN A 504 17.63 -28.93 -26.30
C ASN A 504 17.08 -27.69 -27.06
N PHE A 505 17.69 -26.53 -26.89
CA PHE A 505 17.33 -25.28 -27.57
C PHE A 505 17.96 -25.15 -28.97
N ASP A 506 19.02 -25.90 -29.26
CA ASP A 506 19.72 -25.90 -30.54
C ASP A 506 19.17 -26.89 -31.58
N VAL A 507 18.25 -27.78 -31.19
CA VAL A 507 17.62 -28.81 -32.06
C VAL A 507 16.86 -28.20 -33.26
N CYS A 508 17.02 -28.81 -34.43
CA CYS A 508 16.29 -28.51 -35.66
C CYS A 508 16.16 -29.78 -36.53
N TRP A 509 14.96 -30.04 -37.07
CA TRP A 509 14.65 -31.17 -37.95
C TRP A 509 14.00 -30.69 -39.26
N THR A 510 14.18 -31.44 -40.35
CA THR A 510 13.57 -31.14 -41.66
C THR A 510 12.31 -31.96 -41.93
N ASP A 511 11.60 -31.63 -43.03
CA ASP A 511 10.46 -32.41 -43.57
C ASP A 511 10.68 -33.94 -43.68
N MET A 512 11.93 -34.42 -43.68
CA MET A 512 12.30 -35.82 -43.91
C MET A 512 13.04 -36.47 -42.72
N ASP A 513 12.87 -35.95 -41.51
CA ASP A 513 13.55 -36.39 -40.27
C ASP A 513 15.10 -36.30 -40.31
N GLU A 514 15.66 -35.58 -41.30
CA GLU A 514 17.10 -35.26 -41.34
C GLU A 514 17.40 -34.02 -40.46
N PRO A 515 18.52 -33.98 -39.73
CA PRO A 515 18.97 -32.78 -39.01
C PRO A 515 19.26 -31.63 -39.98
N CYS A 516 18.86 -30.40 -39.61
CA CYS A 516 19.04 -29.22 -40.46
C CYS A 516 20.53 -28.94 -40.77
N GLY A 517 20.89 -28.86 -42.05
CA GLY A 517 22.27 -28.66 -42.50
C GLY A 517 22.37 -28.42 -44.01
N PRO A 518 23.55 -27.99 -44.51
CA PRO A 518 23.73 -27.53 -45.91
C PRO A 518 23.60 -28.64 -46.97
N GLU A 519 23.44 -29.90 -46.56
CA GLU A 519 23.26 -31.07 -47.44
C GLU A 519 21.89 -31.75 -47.26
N ALA A 520 21.06 -31.29 -46.31
CA ALA A 520 19.76 -31.90 -45.98
C ALA A 520 18.70 -31.60 -47.04
N MET A 521 17.86 -32.58 -47.40
CA MET A 521 16.99 -32.50 -48.58
C MET A 521 15.52 -32.19 -48.25
N GLY A 522 15.29 -31.18 -47.41
CA GLY A 522 13.96 -30.68 -47.02
C GLY A 522 13.58 -29.35 -47.70
N SER A 523 12.32 -28.93 -47.51
CA SER A 523 11.78 -27.64 -47.98
C SER A 523 11.25 -26.74 -46.84
N ARG A 524 11.11 -27.30 -45.64
CA ARG A 524 10.73 -26.65 -44.39
C ARG A 524 11.55 -27.24 -43.25
N GLU A 525 11.74 -26.43 -42.22
CA GLU A 525 12.56 -26.74 -41.05
C GLU A 525 11.72 -26.50 -39.79
N ALA A 526 11.55 -27.55 -38.99
CA ALA A 526 10.94 -27.50 -37.67
C ALA A 526 12.06 -27.26 -36.63
N ASP A 527 12.18 -26.02 -36.17
CA ASP A 527 13.18 -25.59 -35.19
C ASP A 527 12.52 -25.04 -33.91
N TRP A 528 13.30 -24.39 -33.07
CA TRP A 528 12.82 -23.75 -31.84
C TRP A 528 11.69 -22.71 -32.07
N HIS A 529 11.47 -22.17 -33.28
CA HIS A 529 10.31 -21.29 -33.56
C HIS A 529 8.98 -22.06 -33.48
N ASP A 530 8.93 -23.33 -33.88
CA ASP A 530 7.71 -24.17 -33.84
C ASP A 530 7.27 -24.45 -32.38
N GLN A 531 8.23 -24.50 -31.44
CA GLN A 531 7.93 -24.63 -30.01
C GLN A 531 7.64 -23.28 -29.32
N ILE A 532 8.21 -22.16 -29.78
CA ILE A 532 8.04 -20.82 -29.17
C ILE A 532 7.09 -19.95 -29.99
N LEU A 533 5.83 -20.35 -30.11
CA LEU A 533 4.78 -19.54 -30.73
C LEU A 533 4.32 -18.40 -29.79
N GLY A 534 5.16 -17.38 -29.58
CA GLY A 534 4.81 -16.23 -28.74
C GLY A 534 5.80 -15.05 -28.73
N CYS A 535 5.27 -13.84 -28.91
CA CYS A 535 5.84 -12.53 -28.53
C CYS A 535 7.23 -12.11 -29.09
N THR A 536 7.20 -11.42 -30.23
CA THR A 536 7.42 -9.95 -30.32
C THR A 536 8.59 -9.32 -29.50
N ARG A 537 9.52 -8.69 -30.23
CA ARG A 537 10.94 -9.11 -30.26
C ARG A 537 11.78 -7.76 -30.59
N TYR A 538 13.02 -7.23 -30.23
CA TYR A 538 14.25 -7.16 -29.29
C TYR A 538 14.92 -5.75 -29.52
N GLY A 539 15.78 -5.13 -28.68
CA GLY A 539 16.91 -5.62 -27.84
C GLY A 539 17.06 -4.91 -26.49
N VAL A 540 17.89 -5.45 -25.57
CA VAL A 540 17.55 -5.43 -24.13
C VAL A 540 17.76 -4.12 -23.36
N SER A 541 16.70 -3.66 -22.70
CA SER A 541 16.71 -2.95 -21.41
C SER A 541 16.31 -3.93 -20.30
N VAL A 542 17.11 -3.99 -19.21
CA VAL A 542 16.84 -4.83 -18.03
C VAL A 542 16.32 -3.97 -16.90
N ALA A 543 15.10 -4.24 -16.44
CA ALA A 543 14.60 -3.78 -15.14
C ALA A 543 14.60 -4.96 -14.17
N TYR A 544 15.08 -4.76 -12.94
CA TYR A 544 15.15 -5.80 -11.92
C TYR A 544 14.62 -5.30 -10.58
N SER A 545 14.09 -6.20 -9.77
CA SER A 545 13.65 -5.93 -8.41
C SER A 545 13.95 -7.11 -7.50
N SER A 546 14.43 -6.79 -6.29
CA SER A 546 14.59 -7.73 -5.18
C SER A 546 13.59 -7.36 -4.10
N GLU A 547 13.05 -8.35 -3.36
CA GLU A 547 12.14 -8.11 -2.22
C GLU A 547 12.72 -7.08 -1.23
N ARG A 548 14.05 -7.09 -1.04
CA ARG A 548 14.74 -6.17 -0.11
C ARG A 548 15.06 -4.80 -0.71
N SER A 549 15.09 -4.64 -2.03
CA SER A 549 15.54 -3.40 -2.71
C SER A 549 14.82 -2.14 -2.21
N VAL A 550 13.52 -2.22 -1.98
CA VAL A 550 12.69 -1.12 -1.47
C VAL A 550 13.15 -0.66 -0.09
N GLN A 551 13.51 -1.61 0.79
CA GLN A 551 13.98 -1.30 2.15
C GLN A 551 15.37 -0.63 2.13
N ASP A 552 16.29 -1.18 1.33
CA ASP A 552 17.67 -0.66 1.25
C ASP A 552 17.72 0.72 0.57
N GLU A 553 16.92 0.97 -0.48
CA GLU A 553 16.84 2.29 -1.14
C GLU A 553 16.18 3.36 -0.26
N ILE A 554 15.20 3.00 0.57
CA ILE A 554 14.64 3.92 1.59
C ILE A 554 15.73 4.30 2.60
N ALA A 555 16.47 3.32 3.14
CA ALA A 555 17.54 3.57 4.10
C ALA A 555 18.65 4.47 3.50
N ARG A 556 19.14 4.13 2.29
CA ARG A 556 20.14 4.90 1.55
C ARG A 556 19.67 6.35 1.25
N THR A 557 18.37 6.54 1.05
CA THR A 557 17.79 7.87 0.85
C THR A 557 17.79 8.69 2.14
N SER A 558 17.30 8.14 3.25
CA SER A 558 17.27 8.84 4.55
C SER A 558 18.66 9.22 5.04
N GLU A 559 19.67 8.34 4.94
CA GLU A 559 21.06 8.69 5.28
C GLU A 559 21.56 9.92 4.50
N SER A 560 21.08 10.13 3.27
CA SER A 560 21.48 11.26 2.42
C SER A 560 20.80 12.59 2.78
N ASP A 561 19.68 12.56 3.52
CA ASP A 561 18.91 13.74 3.97
C ASP A 561 19.33 14.25 5.36
N VAL A 562 20.04 13.43 6.15
CA VAL A 562 20.60 13.83 7.47
C VAL A 562 21.45 15.11 7.38
N VAL A 563 22.25 15.26 6.32
CA VAL A 563 23.14 16.43 6.16
C VAL A 563 22.35 17.74 5.94
N PRO A 564 21.39 17.84 4.99
CA PRO A 564 20.45 18.98 4.93
C PRO A 564 19.75 19.30 6.25
N ILE A 565 19.33 18.27 7.01
CA ILE A 565 18.66 18.46 8.31
C ILE A 565 19.63 19.08 9.34
N LEU A 566 20.86 18.58 9.44
CA LEU A 566 21.89 19.17 10.32
C LEU A 566 22.21 20.63 9.96
N VAL A 567 22.27 20.95 8.65
CA VAL A 567 22.44 22.34 8.18
C VAL A 567 21.25 23.22 8.62
N SER A 568 20.02 22.70 8.62
CA SER A 568 18.85 23.45 9.11
C SER A 568 18.96 23.82 10.60
N TYR A 569 19.47 22.91 11.44
CA TYR A 569 19.71 23.20 12.86
C TYR A 569 20.78 24.26 13.08
N VAL A 570 21.82 24.32 12.25
CA VAL A 570 22.83 25.39 12.29
C VAL A 570 22.22 26.75 11.93
N PHE A 571 21.40 26.82 10.88
CA PHE A 571 20.70 28.07 10.51
C PHE A 571 19.71 28.53 11.59
N ILE A 572 18.95 27.60 12.19
CA ILE A 572 18.03 27.90 13.30
C ILE A 572 18.82 28.40 14.52
N PHE A 573 19.94 27.77 14.88
CA PHE A 573 20.80 28.22 15.96
C PHE A 573 21.34 29.65 15.72
N LEU A 574 21.86 29.92 14.52
CA LEU A 574 22.35 31.26 14.14
C LEU A 574 21.23 32.31 14.21
N TYR A 575 20.01 31.97 13.77
CA TYR A 575 18.83 32.82 13.90
C TYR A 575 18.53 33.15 15.37
N ILE A 576 18.48 32.16 16.26
CA ILE A 576 18.23 32.38 17.70
C ILE A 576 19.33 33.27 18.31
N ALA A 577 20.60 32.95 18.05
CA ALA A 577 21.75 33.63 18.64
C ALA A 577 21.83 35.12 18.25
N VAL A 578 21.40 35.47 17.03
CA VAL A 578 21.31 36.85 16.55
C VAL A 578 20.01 37.52 17.02
N GLY A 579 18.86 36.85 16.87
CA GLY A 579 17.53 37.41 17.14
C GLY A 579 17.24 37.71 18.61
N LEU A 580 17.96 37.07 19.55
CA LEU A 580 17.90 37.39 20.98
C LEU A 580 18.82 38.56 21.39
N GLY A 581 19.68 39.06 20.49
CA GLY A 581 20.67 40.12 20.78
C GLY A 581 20.17 41.55 20.47
N GLN A 582 20.32 42.47 21.42
CA GLN A 582 20.05 43.90 21.20
C GLN A 582 21.35 44.69 21.00
N PHE A 583 21.75 44.91 19.75
CA PHE A 583 23.03 45.52 19.40
C PHE A 583 23.01 47.05 19.49
N LYS A 584 23.20 47.60 20.70
CA LYS A 584 23.27 49.06 20.94
C LYS A 584 24.61 49.70 20.53
N SER A 585 25.68 48.93 20.31
CA SER A 585 26.96 49.44 19.78
C SER A 585 27.84 48.32 19.21
N MET A 586 28.47 48.58 18.06
CA MET A 586 29.40 47.63 17.40
C MET A 586 30.56 47.16 18.29
N LYS A 587 31.00 47.97 19.27
CA LYS A 587 32.09 47.61 20.19
C LYS A 587 31.67 46.69 21.35
N ARG A 588 30.37 46.43 21.54
CA ARG A 588 29.83 45.57 22.62
C ARG A 588 29.11 44.31 22.14
N VAL A 589 29.08 44.05 20.83
CA VAL A 589 28.39 42.90 20.20
C VAL A 589 28.69 41.55 20.91
N LEU A 590 29.96 41.27 21.25
CA LEU A 590 30.39 40.04 21.93
C LEU A 590 30.13 39.99 23.45
N VAL A 591 29.58 41.06 24.03
CA VAL A 591 29.17 41.12 25.45
C VAL A 591 27.65 41.07 25.57
N ASP A 592 26.95 41.83 24.72
CA ASP A 592 25.49 41.94 24.69
C ASP A 592 24.79 40.83 23.89
N SER A 593 25.54 40.03 23.12
CA SER A 593 25.03 38.83 22.45
C SER A 593 24.60 37.75 23.45
N LYS A 594 23.58 36.98 23.06
CA LYS A 594 22.90 35.97 23.90
C LYS A 594 23.21 34.53 23.43
N ILE A 595 24.45 34.30 22.99
CA ILE A 595 24.88 33.04 22.36
C ILE A 595 24.68 31.86 23.33
N THR A 596 25.18 31.96 24.57
CA THR A 596 24.96 30.92 25.60
C THR A 596 23.47 30.62 25.86
N VAL A 597 22.58 31.60 25.80
CA VAL A 597 21.13 31.36 25.97
C VAL A 597 20.54 30.63 24.75
N GLY A 598 20.99 30.98 23.54
CA GLY A 598 20.62 30.26 22.30
C GLY A 598 21.13 28.82 22.29
N ILE A 599 22.38 28.58 22.68
CA ILE A 599 22.96 27.22 22.80
C ILE A 599 22.15 26.41 23.82
N ALA A 600 21.90 26.96 25.01
CA ALA A 600 21.11 26.29 26.05
C ALA A 600 19.68 25.96 25.58
N GLY A 601 19.05 26.84 24.80
CA GLY A 601 17.73 26.59 24.21
C GLY A 601 17.71 25.39 23.27
N VAL A 602 18.66 25.29 22.34
CA VAL A 602 18.77 24.15 21.41
C VAL A 602 19.10 22.86 22.18
N ILE A 603 20.02 22.91 23.14
CA ILE A 603 20.37 21.75 23.98
C ILE A 603 19.17 21.26 24.78
N ILE A 604 18.36 22.16 25.36
CA ILE A 604 17.13 21.80 26.11
C ILE A 604 16.11 21.08 25.21
N ALA A 605 15.91 21.56 23.98
CA ALA A 605 14.99 20.93 23.02
C ALA A 605 15.47 19.53 22.58
N LEU A 606 16.78 19.33 22.39
CA LEU A 606 17.34 18.00 22.09
C LEU A 606 17.25 17.06 23.30
N LEU A 607 17.57 17.55 24.49
CA LEU A 607 17.52 16.75 25.72
C LEU A 607 16.10 16.26 26.04
N SER A 608 15.06 17.10 25.86
CA SER A 608 13.67 16.68 26.09
C SER A 608 13.22 15.55 25.16
N VAL A 609 13.68 15.55 23.90
CA VAL A 609 13.39 14.46 22.96
C VAL A 609 14.15 13.18 23.35
N THR A 610 15.42 13.27 23.75
CA THR A 610 16.15 12.08 24.26
C THR A 610 15.50 11.50 25.51
N ALA A 611 14.94 12.33 26.40
CA ALA A 611 14.24 11.88 27.60
C ALA A 611 12.91 11.20 27.25
N SER A 612 12.16 11.72 26.27
CA SER A 612 10.94 11.07 25.75
C SER A 612 11.26 9.70 25.12
N LEU A 613 12.26 9.66 24.23
CA LEU A 613 12.74 8.42 23.60
C LEU A 613 13.20 7.38 24.65
N GLY A 614 13.94 7.81 25.67
CA GLY A 614 14.41 6.94 26.75
C GLY A 614 13.27 6.37 27.61
N VAL A 615 12.30 7.20 28.02
CA VAL A 615 11.13 6.73 28.79
C VAL A 615 10.31 5.70 28.03
N PHE A 616 10.06 5.90 26.73
CA PHE A 616 9.35 4.90 25.93
C PHE A 616 10.19 3.66 25.61
N SER A 617 11.51 3.79 25.55
CA SER A 617 12.43 2.64 25.44
C SER A 617 12.42 1.77 26.71
N TYR A 618 12.32 2.37 27.92
CA TYR A 618 12.07 1.61 29.15
C TYR A 618 10.72 0.89 29.13
N ALA A 619 9.69 1.51 28.55
CA ALA A 619 8.38 0.88 28.34
C ALA A 619 8.39 -0.18 27.22
N GLY A 620 9.53 -0.42 26.56
CA GLY A 620 9.68 -1.39 25.48
C GLY A 620 9.03 -0.98 24.14
N VAL A 621 8.55 0.26 24.03
CA VAL A 621 7.89 0.78 22.83
C VAL A 621 8.96 1.16 21.79
N PRO A 622 9.00 0.51 20.61
CA PRO A 622 10.02 0.79 19.61
C PRO A 622 9.74 2.11 18.88
N ALA A 623 10.80 2.83 18.52
CA ALA A 623 10.72 4.08 17.79
C ALA A 623 10.67 3.86 16.26
N THR A 624 10.17 4.84 15.52
CA THR A 624 10.16 4.84 14.06
C THR A 624 11.15 5.89 13.53
N LEU A 625 11.59 5.77 12.27
CA LEU A 625 12.50 6.75 11.67
C LEU A 625 11.88 8.17 11.64
N ILE A 626 10.57 8.26 11.36
CA ILE A 626 9.77 9.50 11.41
C ILE A 626 9.89 10.17 12.79
N ILE A 627 9.84 9.40 13.89
CA ILE A 627 9.99 9.93 15.26
C ILE A 627 11.38 10.57 15.45
N ILE A 628 12.44 9.92 14.96
CA ILE A 628 13.84 10.38 15.12
C ILE A 628 14.10 11.64 14.29
N GLU A 629 13.57 11.72 13.07
CA GLU A 629 13.79 12.84 12.15
C GLU A 629 12.91 14.06 12.47
N VAL A 630 11.62 13.84 12.80
CA VAL A 630 10.60 14.91 12.83
C VAL A 630 10.39 15.50 14.23
N ILE A 631 10.46 14.70 15.31
CA ILE A 631 10.17 15.23 16.66
C ILE A 631 11.21 16.25 17.15
N PRO A 632 12.54 16.10 16.91
CA PRO A 632 13.50 17.16 17.23
C PRO A 632 13.22 18.47 16.48
N PHE A 633 12.79 18.38 15.22
CA PHE A 633 12.43 19.54 14.41
C PHE A 633 11.15 20.22 14.93
N LEU A 634 10.09 19.45 15.21
CA LEU A 634 8.84 19.90 15.83
C LEU A 634 9.12 20.63 17.16
N VAL A 635 9.79 19.96 18.10
CA VAL A 635 10.03 20.49 19.45
C VAL A 635 10.90 21.75 19.37
N LEU A 636 11.93 21.78 18.52
CA LEU A 636 12.75 22.98 18.35
C LEU A 636 11.94 24.14 17.73
N ALA A 637 11.28 23.93 16.59
CA ALA A 637 10.59 25.01 15.87
C ALA A 637 9.50 25.68 16.69
N VAL A 638 8.69 24.88 17.39
CA VAL A 638 7.64 25.33 18.32
C VAL A 638 8.25 26.04 19.53
N ARG A 639 9.24 25.43 20.18
CA ARG A 639 9.64 25.85 21.53
C ARG A 639 10.70 26.93 21.58
N ILE A 640 11.19 27.40 20.44
CA ILE A 640 11.96 28.65 20.32
C ILE A 640 11.13 29.86 20.75
N ASP A 641 9.85 29.95 20.37
CA ASP A 641 9.01 31.11 20.65
C ASP A 641 8.84 31.34 22.18
N ASN A 642 8.71 30.27 22.96
CA ASN A 642 8.74 30.33 24.44
C ASN A 642 10.03 30.98 25.00
N ILE A 643 11.19 30.74 24.37
CA ILE A 643 12.47 31.33 24.77
C ILE A 643 12.50 32.81 24.38
N PHE A 644 12.05 33.14 23.16
CA PHE A 644 11.96 34.52 22.68
C PHE A 644 11.03 35.36 23.56
N ILE A 645 9.83 34.88 23.90
CA ILE A 645 8.88 35.62 24.74
C ILE A 645 9.47 35.85 26.15
N LEU A 646 10.10 34.84 26.77
CA LEU A 646 10.72 34.99 28.09
C LEU A 646 11.90 35.99 28.08
N VAL A 647 12.78 35.90 27.08
CA VAL A 647 13.97 36.76 26.98
C VAL A 647 13.61 38.18 26.55
N GLN A 648 12.70 38.37 25.59
CA GLN A 648 12.23 39.71 25.19
C GLN A 648 11.47 40.39 26.33
N ALA A 649 10.62 39.67 27.06
CA ALA A 649 9.95 40.24 28.25
C ALA A 649 10.95 40.67 29.34
N LEU A 650 12.06 39.95 29.53
CA LEU A 650 13.12 40.35 30.46
C LEU A 650 13.97 41.52 29.93
N GLN A 651 14.08 41.70 28.61
CA GLN A 651 14.79 42.82 27.99
C GLN A 651 13.96 44.11 27.92
N TRP A 652 12.63 44.02 27.93
CA TRP A 652 11.71 45.17 27.95
C TRP A 652 11.30 45.58 29.38
N ASP A 653 11.70 44.82 30.39
CA ASP A 653 11.38 45.08 31.80
C ASP A 653 12.48 45.90 32.49
N ASP A 654 12.15 47.12 32.90
CA ASP A 654 13.04 47.95 33.73
C ASP A 654 13.02 47.48 35.20
N ARG A 655 14.20 47.09 35.70
CA ARG A 655 14.40 46.65 37.08
C ARG A 655 14.16 47.79 38.07
N LEU A 656 13.41 47.54 39.15
CA LEU A 656 13.18 48.54 40.19
C LEU A 656 14.48 48.84 40.98
N PRO A 657 14.66 50.07 41.51
CA PRO A 657 15.95 50.53 42.05
C PRO A 657 16.52 49.72 43.24
N ASN A 658 15.67 48.97 43.95
CA ASN A 658 16.06 48.10 45.08
C ASN A 658 15.85 46.59 44.78
N GLU A 659 15.52 46.21 43.54
CA GLU A 659 15.16 44.84 43.17
C GLU A 659 16.39 44.03 42.73
N THR A 660 16.55 42.80 43.23
CA THR A 660 17.64 41.91 42.80
C THR A 660 17.34 41.27 41.44
N VAL A 661 18.38 40.79 40.75
CA VAL A 661 18.24 40.08 39.46
C VAL A 661 17.33 38.84 39.58
N GLY A 662 17.36 38.14 40.72
CA GLY A 662 16.50 36.97 40.94
C GLY A 662 15.02 37.32 41.16
N GLU A 663 14.74 38.44 41.82
CA GLU A 663 13.37 38.96 41.98
C GLU A 663 12.80 39.47 40.65
N GLN A 664 13.62 40.16 39.85
CA GLN A 664 13.24 40.61 38.51
C GLN A 664 12.90 39.41 37.59
N VAL A 665 13.79 38.42 37.50
CA VAL A 665 13.57 37.20 36.69
C VAL A 665 12.32 36.46 37.16
N GLY A 666 12.09 36.36 38.48
CA GLY A 666 10.84 35.81 39.03
C GLY A 666 9.62 36.62 38.63
N ARG A 667 9.66 37.96 38.76
CA ARG A 667 8.54 38.84 38.39
C ARG A 667 8.17 38.73 36.91
N VAL A 668 9.16 38.64 36.02
CA VAL A 668 8.94 38.42 34.57
C VAL A 668 8.38 37.02 34.30
N LEU A 669 8.91 35.97 34.93
CA LEU A 669 8.36 34.61 34.80
C LEU A 669 6.91 34.52 35.33
N GLY A 670 6.56 35.28 36.37
CA GLY A 670 5.18 35.39 36.85
C GLY A 670 4.19 35.91 35.80
N MET A 671 4.63 36.85 34.94
CA MET A 671 3.80 37.38 33.85
C MET A 671 3.73 36.43 32.65
N VAL A 672 4.89 35.90 32.23
CA VAL A 672 5.03 35.11 30.99
C VAL A 672 4.67 33.63 31.18
N GLY A 673 5.11 33.02 32.28
CA GLY A 673 5.06 31.57 32.55
C GLY A 673 3.68 30.91 32.37
N PRO A 674 2.56 31.49 32.83
CA PRO A 674 1.25 30.89 32.60
C PRO A 674 0.79 30.94 31.12
N SER A 675 1.47 31.71 30.26
CA SER A 675 1.27 31.69 28.79
C SER A 675 2.00 30.49 28.18
N MET A 676 3.26 30.26 28.59
CA MET A 676 4.07 29.11 28.16
C MET A 676 3.39 27.79 28.57
N LEU A 677 2.85 27.75 29.80
CA LEU A 677 2.07 26.62 30.31
C LEU A 677 0.81 26.35 29.49
N LEU A 678 0.05 27.39 29.11
CA LEU A 678 -1.14 27.26 28.26
C LEU A 678 -0.79 26.60 26.92
N SER A 679 0.20 27.13 26.20
CA SER A 679 0.65 26.57 24.92
C SER A 679 1.09 25.11 25.11
N SER A 680 2.05 24.86 26.00
CA SER A 680 2.65 23.53 26.21
C SER A 680 1.64 22.47 26.67
N LEU A 681 0.68 22.84 27.53
CA LEU A 681 -0.39 21.94 27.94
C LEU A 681 -1.38 21.66 26.80
N SER A 682 -1.75 22.69 26.03
CA SER A 682 -2.69 22.53 24.92
C SER A 682 -2.16 21.60 23.82
N GLU A 683 -0.87 21.69 23.49
CA GLU A 683 -0.24 20.78 22.54
C GLU A 683 0.02 19.39 23.11
N SER A 684 0.50 19.25 24.35
CA SER A 684 0.70 17.93 24.94
C SER A 684 -0.62 17.15 25.02
N VAL A 685 -1.73 17.83 25.34
CA VAL A 685 -3.07 17.24 25.29
C VAL A 685 -3.52 16.99 23.85
N ALA A 686 -3.25 17.89 22.88
CA ALA A 686 -3.56 17.68 21.47
C ALA A 686 -2.88 16.42 20.90
N PHE A 687 -1.57 16.28 21.09
CA PHE A 687 -0.83 15.07 20.72
C PHE A 687 -1.30 13.86 21.54
N GLY A 688 -1.56 14.02 22.84
CA GLY A 688 -2.12 12.96 23.68
C GLY A 688 -3.44 12.39 23.15
N PHE A 689 -4.39 13.23 22.72
CA PHE A 689 -5.63 12.77 22.08
C PHE A 689 -5.41 12.24 20.66
N GLY A 690 -4.40 12.75 19.94
CA GLY A 690 -3.96 12.18 18.65
C GLY A 690 -3.44 10.74 18.75
N SER A 691 -3.06 10.26 19.95
CA SER A 691 -2.70 8.86 20.16
C SER A 691 -3.85 7.88 19.97
N LEU A 692 -5.11 8.34 20.03
CA LEU A 692 -6.30 7.50 19.85
C LEU A 692 -6.56 7.10 18.39
N SER A 693 -5.74 7.56 17.44
CA SER A 693 -5.83 7.18 16.03
C SER A 693 -5.51 5.70 15.83
N LYS A 694 -6.30 5.02 14.99
CA LYS A 694 -6.06 3.62 14.59
C LYS A 694 -4.86 3.43 13.65
N ILE A 695 -4.22 4.51 13.21
CA ILE A 695 -3.07 4.44 12.30
C ILE A 695 -1.79 4.41 13.14
N SER A 696 -1.10 3.27 13.15
CA SER A 696 0.10 2.98 13.98
C SER A 696 1.11 4.14 13.99
N ALA A 697 1.46 4.68 12.82
CA ALA A 697 2.39 5.81 12.69
C ALA A 697 1.90 7.10 13.38
N VAL A 698 0.59 7.38 13.39
CA VAL A 698 -0.02 8.53 14.11
C VAL A 698 -0.03 8.27 15.61
N HIS A 699 -0.47 7.09 16.04
CA HIS A 699 -0.49 6.66 17.44
C HIS A 699 0.89 6.80 18.08
N THR A 700 1.93 6.19 17.48
CA THR A 700 3.30 6.26 18.02
C THR A 700 3.88 7.67 18.00
N PHE A 701 3.72 8.41 16.89
CA PHE A 701 4.25 9.78 16.81
C PHE A 701 3.65 10.68 17.90
N SER A 702 2.33 10.62 18.06
CA SER A 702 1.59 11.41 19.05
C SER A 702 2.06 11.16 20.49
N ILE A 703 2.28 9.89 20.87
CA ILE A 703 2.72 9.53 22.22
C ILE A 703 4.11 10.10 22.54
N PHE A 704 5.08 9.94 21.62
CA PHE A 704 6.43 10.46 21.80
C PHE A 704 6.48 12.00 21.78
N ALA A 705 5.66 12.64 20.93
CA ALA A 705 5.56 14.10 20.84
C ALA A 705 4.94 14.72 22.10
N ALA A 706 3.85 14.14 22.61
CA ALA A 706 3.15 14.62 23.81
C ALA A 706 4.07 14.68 25.04
N LEU A 707 4.92 13.67 25.24
CA LEU A 707 5.87 13.60 26.35
C LEU A 707 7.11 14.49 26.12
N ALA A 708 7.61 14.59 24.88
CA ALA A 708 8.74 15.48 24.55
C ALA A 708 8.38 16.97 24.79
N VAL A 709 7.14 17.36 24.50
CA VAL A 709 6.60 18.70 24.83
C VAL A 709 6.59 18.94 26.34
N VAL A 710 6.16 17.96 27.16
CA VAL A 710 6.15 18.08 28.63
C VAL A 710 7.57 18.22 29.18
N PHE A 711 8.51 17.35 28.76
CA PHE A 711 9.90 17.48 29.19
C PHE A 711 10.51 18.82 28.77
N ASN A 712 10.24 19.30 27.54
CA ASN A 712 10.72 20.60 27.10
C ASN A 712 10.18 21.74 28.00
N PHE A 713 8.88 21.76 28.29
CA PHE A 713 8.28 22.77 29.17
C PHE A 713 8.92 22.75 30.57
N LEU A 714 9.09 21.57 31.17
CA LEU A 714 9.70 21.42 32.49
C LEU A 714 11.16 21.93 32.52
N LEU A 715 11.94 21.68 31.48
CA LEU A 715 13.30 22.21 31.33
C LEU A 715 13.31 23.73 31.08
N GLN A 716 12.34 24.26 30.32
CA GLN A 716 12.21 25.69 30.07
C GLN A 716 11.84 26.47 31.34
N ILE A 717 11.03 25.93 32.25
CA ILE A 717 10.71 26.59 33.54
C ILE A 717 11.73 26.33 34.66
N THR A 718 12.80 25.57 34.40
CA THR A 718 13.87 25.25 35.37
C THR A 718 15.26 25.63 34.84
N MET A 719 15.83 24.79 33.98
CA MET A 719 17.19 24.90 33.46
C MET A 719 17.39 26.18 32.66
N LEU A 720 16.44 26.55 31.78
CA LEU A 720 16.55 27.80 31.01
C LEU A 720 16.45 29.04 31.91
N VAL A 721 15.54 29.08 32.89
CA VAL A 721 15.43 30.19 33.84
C VAL A 721 16.72 30.36 34.64
N ALA A 722 17.31 29.25 35.10
CA ALA A 722 18.61 29.25 35.78
C ALA A 722 19.75 29.78 34.88
N VAL A 723 19.80 29.36 33.61
CA VAL A 723 20.80 29.87 32.63
C VAL A 723 20.58 31.36 32.32
N VAL A 724 19.34 31.82 32.15
CA VAL A 724 19.02 33.23 31.91
C VAL A 724 19.40 34.11 33.11
N ALA A 725 19.19 33.64 34.35
CA ALA A 725 19.64 34.33 35.56
C ALA A 725 21.18 34.40 35.65
N LEU A 726 21.89 33.33 35.27
CA LEU A 726 23.35 33.32 35.18
C LEU A 726 23.88 34.25 34.08
N ASP A 727 23.23 34.31 32.93
CA ASP A 727 23.61 35.19 31.82
C ASP A 727 23.35 36.68 32.15
N ALA A 728 22.23 37.00 32.80
CA ALA A 728 22.00 38.34 33.33
C ALA A 728 23.10 38.76 34.33
N LYS A 729 23.55 37.81 35.18
CA LYS A 729 24.66 38.00 36.11
C LYS A 729 26.03 38.07 35.38
N ARG A 730 26.22 37.39 34.23
CA ARG A 730 27.41 37.53 33.36
C ARG A 730 27.47 38.93 32.74
N GLN A 731 26.38 39.38 32.12
CA GLN A 731 26.32 40.65 31.41
C GLN A 731 26.54 41.84 32.37
N ALA A 732 25.95 41.79 33.57
CA ALA A 732 26.20 42.76 34.64
C ALA A 732 27.68 42.86 35.07
N ASN A 733 28.49 41.82 34.80
CA ASN A 733 29.92 41.76 35.10
C ASN A 733 30.83 41.87 33.85
N ASN A 734 30.28 42.28 32.69
CA ASN A 734 31.00 42.56 31.43
C ASN A 734 31.96 41.43 30.95
N LYS A 735 31.60 40.14 31.10
CA LYS A 735 32.42 39.01 30.60
C LYS A 735 31.96 38.51 29.23
N TYR A 736 32.92 38.13 28.38
CA TYR A 736 32.71 37.49 27.08
C TYR A 736 32.14 36.05 27.20
N ASP A 737 31.79 35.45 26.06
CA ASP A 737 31.12 34.15 25.88
C ASP A 737 31.90 33.35 24.80
N VAL A 738 32.10 32.00 24.90
CA VAL A 738 32.49 30.98 23.83
C VAL A 738 33.33 29.72 24.27
N ILE A 739 32.74 28.51 24.06
CA ILE A 739 33.16 27.21 23.38
C ILE A 739 34.54 26.47 23.55
N CYS A 740 34.50 25.12 23.73
CA CYS A 740 35.23 24.00 23.00
C CYS A 740 35.03 22.60 23.71
N CYS A 741 34.35 21.52 23.21
CA CYS A 741 34.56 20.53 22.09
C CYS A 741 35.45 19.29 22.45
N THR A 742 35.25 17.99 22.11
CA THR A 742 34.34 17.14 21.24
C THR A 742 33.61 16.01 22.04
N GLY A 743 33.31 14.70 21.73
CA GLY A 743 33.47 13.64 20.66
C GLY A 743 33.55 12.21 21.32
N ILE A 744 33.37 10.96 20.81
CA ILE A 744 32.82 10.16 19.64
C ILE A 744 32.78 8.63 20.10
N ASP A 745 32.22 7.54 19.53
CA ASP A 745 31.37 7.18 18.34
C ASP A 745 30.35 5.98 18.57
N LYS A 746 30.59 4.68 18.19
CA LYS A 746 29.50 3.64 17.95
C LYS A 746 29.78 2.12 18.19
N SER A 747 28.70 1.29 18.35
CA SER A 747 28.46 -0.04 17.66
C SER A 747 27.07 -0.68 17.98
N VAL A 748 26.63 -1.75 17.27
CA VAL A 748 25.25 -2.35 17.27
C VAL A 748 25.25 -3.89 17.03
N HIS A 749 24.32 -4.68 17.61
CA HIS A 749 24.05 -6.11 17.28
C HIS A 749 22.59 -6.59 17.58
N ALA A 750 22.21 -7.79 17.06
CA ALA A 750 20.88 -8.44 17.15
C ALA A 750 21.02 -10.00 16.99
N ALA A 751 20.03 -10.91 17.00
CA ALA A 751 18.56 -10.81 16.89
C ALA A 751 17.78 -11.91 17.69
N TYR A 752 17.17 -12.92 17.04
CA TYR A 752 16.24 -13.94 17.60
C TYR A 752 16.40 -15.34 16.94
N GLY A 753 15.80 -16.38 17.53
CA GLY A 753 15.52 -17.65 16.82
C GLY A 753 14.77 -18.72 17.63
N SER A 754 13.61 -19.17 17.12
CA SER A 754 12.97 -20.47 17.43
C SER A 754 11.70 -20.63 16.58
N ALA A 755 11.58 -21.71 15.78
CA ALA A 755 10.42 -21.96 14.92
C ALA A 755 9.95 -23.42 15.03
N VAL A 756 8.64 -23.63 14.81
CA VAL A 756 7.90 -24.90 14.89
C VAL A 756 7.84 -25.54 16.29
N LYS A 757 6.62 -25.73 16.80
CA LYS A 757 6.32 -26.67 17.89
C LYS A 757 5.19 -27.59 17.45
N LEU A 758 5.50 -28.86 17.25
CA LEU A 758 4.51 -29.91 16.98
C LEU A 758 3.75 -30.25 18.27
N ASN A 759 2.47 -30.61 18.13
CA ASN A 759 1.67 -31.15 19.22
C ASN A 759 0.85 -32.33 18.69
N SER A 760 1.32 -33.56 18.96
CA SER A 760 0.50 -34.77 18.82
C SER A 760 -0.47 -34.83 20.01
N PRO A 761 -1.69 -35.37 19.85
CA PRO A 761 -1.81 -36.82 19.95
C PRO A 761 -2.71 -37.49 18.89
N GLU A 762 -2.33 -38.73 18.55
CA GLU A 762 -3.20 -39.89 18.26
C GLU A 762 -4.40 -39.74 17.30
N HIS A 763 -4.21 -40.27 16.10
CA HIS A 763 -5.25 -40.97 15.30
C HIS A 763 -6.49 -40.17 14.82
N LYS A 764 -6.28 -39.00 14.20
CA LYS A 764 -7.01 -38.61 12.97
C LYS A 764 -6.35 -37.45 12.23
N PHE A 765 -5.99 -37.65 10.96
CA PHE A 765 -5.60 -36.56 10.06
C PHE A 765 -6.85 -35.78 9.65
N ARG A 766 -7.11 -34.65 10.33
CA ARG A 766 -8.14 -33.68 9.93
C ARG A 766 -7.44 -32.51 9.24
N VAL A 767 -7.84 -32.21 7.99
CA VAL A 767 -7.41 -30.98 7.32
C VAL A 767 -7.93 -29.78 8.12
N ASN A 768 -7.02 -28.94 8.61
CA ASN A 768 -7.36 -27.77 9.42
C ASN A 768 -7.72 -26.56 8.56
N SER A 769 -6.95 -26.33 7.49
CA SER A 769 -7.07 -25.17 6.61
C SER A 769 -6.55 -25.52 5.21
N SER A 770 -7.09 -24.86 4.19
CA SER A 770 -6.67 -25.00 2.79
C SER A 770 -6.84 -23.68 2.07
N TYR A 771 -5.93 -23.32 1.17
CA TYR A 771 -6.05 -22.12 0.33
C TYR A 771 -6.22 -22.50 -1.16
N PHE A 772 -6.81 -21.58 -1.92
CA PHE A 772 -6.91 -21.67 -3.38
C PHE A 772 -6.20 -20.46 -3.98
N MET A 773 -5.11 -20.68 -4.72
CA MET A 773 -4.30 -19.59 -5.27
C MET A 773 -4.87 -19.08 -6.59
N THR A 774 -4.88 -17.76 -6.76
CA THR A 774 -5.20 -17.08 -8.02
C THR A 774 -4.43 -15.76 -8.10
N TYR A 775 -4.43 -15.12 -9.26
CA TYR A 775 -3.68 -13.89 -9.53
C TYR A 775 -4.59 -12.68 -9.66
N HIS A 776 -4.15 -11.53 -9.13
CA HIS A 776 -4.79 -10.26 -9.43
C HIS A 776 -4.44 -9.78 -10.85
N THR A 777 -5.35 -9.01 -11.45
CA THR A 777 -5.02 -8.16 -12.60
C THR A 777 -3.92 -7.16 -12.23
N VAL A 778 -3.12 -6.74 -13.21
CA VAL A 778 -2.08 -5.71 -13.01
C VAL A 778 -2.67 -4.46 -12.35
N ALA A 779 -2.13 -4.10 -11.19
CA ALA A 779 -2.45 -2.88 -10.47
C ALA A 779 -1.19 -1.99 -10.41
N SER A 780 -1.38 -0.69 -10.65
CA SER A 780 -0.32 0.30 -10.79
C SER A 780 -0.55 1.52 -9.90
N THR A 781 -1.80 1.89 -9.64
CA THR A 781 -2.17 3.01 -8.76
C THR A 781 -2.64 2.52 -7.38
N PRO A 782 -2.47 3.31 -6.29
CA PRO A 782 -3.04 3.00 -4.99
C PRO A 782 -4.55 2.73 -5.00
N GLN A 783 -5.27 3.36 -5.93
CA GLN A 783 -6.70 3.19 -6.14
C GLN A 783 -7.04 1.81 -6.73
N GLU A 784 -6.21 1.30 -7.65
CA GLU A 784 -6.33 -0.08 -8.15
C GLU A 784 -6.06 -1.09 -7.04
N PHE A 785 -4.94 -0.99 -6.31
CA PHE A 785 -4.64 -1.91 -5.20
C PHE A 785 -5.74 -1.93 -4.12
N THR A 786 -6.27 -0.75 -3.75
CA THR A 786 -7.38 -0.64 -2.79
C THR A 786 -8.68 -1.26 -3.34
N SER A 787 -8.91 -1.18 -4.66
CA SER A 787 -10.07 -1.81 -5.32
C SER A 787 -9.93 -3.33 -5.39
N CYS A 788 -8.74 -3.85 -5.71
CA CYS A 788 -8.43 -5.28 -5.71
C CYS A 788 -8.67 -5.91 -4.32
N LEU A 789 -8.21 -5.25 -3.26
CA LEU A 789 -8.50 -5.65 -1.86
C LEU A 789 -10.01 -5.66 -1.59
N LYS A 790 -10.73 -4.58 -1.95
CA LYS A 790 -12.17 -4.47 -1.70
C LYS A 790 -12.96 -5.60 -2.38
N TYR A 791 -12.76 -5.82 -3.69
CA TYR A 791 -13.51 -6.84 -4.43
C TYR A 791 -13.16 -8.27 -4.00
N ALA A 792 -11.90 -8.53 -3.60
CA ALA A 792 -11.51 -9.83 -3.07
C ALA A 792 -12.21 -10.16 -1.74
N ARG A 793 -12.30 -9.20 -0.81
CA ARG A 793 -13.07 -9.38 0.43
C ARG A 793 -14.57 -9.47 0.20
N GLU A 794 -15.12 -8.74 -0.77
CA GLU A 794 -16.54 -8.86 -1.16
C GLU A 794 -16.85 -10.27 -1.71
N MET A 795 -15.97 -10.80 -2.57
CA MET A 795 -16.05 -12.17 -3.10
C MET A 795 -15.93 -13.21 -1.99
N ALA A 796 -14.92 -13.11 -1.12
CA ALA A 796 -14.69 -14.03 -0.01
C ALA A 796 -15.86 -14.03 1.00
N SER A 797 -16.45 -12.86 1.29
CA SER A 797 -17.66 -12.74 2.11
C SER A 797 -18.88 -13.42 1.47
N ASN A 798 -19.04 -13.36 0.15
CA ASN A 798 -20.14 -14.02 -0.55
C ASN A 798 -19.96 -15.54 -0.64
N ILE A 799 -18.73 -16.01 -0.85
CA ILE A 799 -18.37 -17.44 -0.75
C ILE A 799 -18.64 -17.97 0.67
N SER A 800 -18.23 -17.23 1.70
CA SER A 800 -18.47 -17.59 3.11
C SER A 800 -19.95 -17.84 3.41
N LYS A 801 -20.83 -16.95 2.92
CA LYS A 801 -22.30 -17.05 3.09
C LYS A 801 -22.90 -18.25 2.36
N GLN A 802 -22.29 -18.71 1.27
CA GLN A 802 -22.75 -19.87 0.50
C GLN A 802 -22.27 -21.19 1.10
N ILE A 803 -21.05 -21.24 1.61
CA ILE A 803 -20.42 -22.47 2.15
C ILE A 803 -20.76 -22.68 3.64
N GLY A 804 -21.10 -21.62 4.38
CA GLY A 804 -21.35 -21.69 5.83
C GLY A 804 -20.08 -21.79 6.68
N HIS A 805 -18.92 -21.58 6.06
CA HIS A 805 -17.60 -21.51 6.70
C HIS A 805 -16.94 -20.17 6.38
N GLU A 806 -16.06 -19.70 7.27
CA GLU A 806 -15.33 -18.44 7.06
C GLU A 806 -14.25 -18.60 5.98
N VAL A 807 -14.29 -17.73 4.97
CA VAL A 807 -13.34 -17.65 3.87
C VAL A 807 -12.89 -16.20 3.76
N PHE A 808 -11.58 -15.97 3.88
CA PHE A 808 -10.94 -14.66 3.69
C PHE A 808 -10.02 -14.68 2.46
N ALA A 809 -9.62 -13.49 2.00
CA ALA A 809 -8.67 -13.34 0.90
C ALA A 809 -7.36 -12.76 1.45
N TYR A 810 -6.22 -13.33 1.07
CA TYR A 810 -4.90 -12.85 1.46
C TYR A 810 -4.04 -12.54 0.23
N SER A 811 -3.26 -11.47 0.34
CA SER A 811 -2.22 -11.07 -0.61
C SER A 811 -1.23 -10.16 0.11
N VAL A 812 0.05 -10.23 -0.29
CA VAL A 812 1.17 -9.52 0.35
C VAL A 812 0.91 -8.01 0.49
N PHE A 813 0.20 -7.40 -0.46
CA PHE A 813 -0.06 -5.96 -0.44
C PHE A 813 -1.23 -5.53 0.45
N TYR A 814 -2.10 -6.44 0.93
CA TYR A 814 -3.32 -6.07 1.66
C TYR A 814 -3.02 -5.33 2.98
N VAL A 815 -1.99 -5.76 3.71
CA VAL A 815 -1.54 -5.14 4.97
C VAL A 815 -1.11 -3.68 4.83
N PHE A 816 -0.68 -3.26 3.63
CA PHE A 816 -0.31 -1.88 3.32
C PHE A 816 -1.50 -1.04 2.86
N TYR A 817 -2.38 -1.60 2.02
CA TYR A 817 -3.47 -0.85 1.39
C TYR A 817 -4.78 -0.82 2.20
N GLU A 818 -4.98 -1.69 3.19
CA GLU A 818 -6.17 -1.67 4.06
C GLU A 818 -6.42 -0.30 4.70
N GLN A 819 -5.36 0.41 5.12
CA GLN A 819 -5.48 1.74 5.75
C GLN A 819 -6.27 2.75 4.90
N TYR A 820 -6.22 2.64 3.57
CA TYR A 820 -6.90 3.57 2.65
C TYR A 820 -8.42 3.35 2.58
N LEU A 821 -8.93 2.18 3.00
CA LEU A 821 -10.37 1.92 3.07
C LEU A 821 -11.06 2.83 4.11
N THR A 822 -10.38 3.14 5.23
CA THR A 822 -10.91 3.97 6.32
C THR A 822 -10.20 5.32 6.48
N ALA A 823 -9.17 5.63 5.66
CA ALA A 823 -8.32 6.81 5.84
C ALA A 823 -9.08 8.14 5.94
N ILE A 824 -10.11 8.34 5.13
CA ILE A 824 -10.91 9.58 5.14
C ILE A 824 -11.73 9.70 6.43
N GLU A 825 -12.32 8.59 6.89
CA GLU A 825 -13.13 8.55 8.11
C GLU A 825 -12.27 8.78 9.36
N ASN A 826 -11.11 8.09 9.43
CA ASN A 826 -10.15 8.27 10.50
C ASN A 826 -9.59 9.70 10.53
N THR A 827 -9.22 10.28 9.38
CA THR A 827 -8.73 11.66 9.27
C THR A 827 -9.68 12.67 9.90
N TRP A 828 -10.99 12.58 9.60
CA TRP A 828 -11.97 13.50 10.18
C TRP A 828 -12.21 13.25 11.68
N LYS A 829 -12.22 11.98 12.13
CA LYS A 829 -12.34 11.65 13.56
C LYS A 829 -11.15 12.18 14.36
N ASP A 830 -9.93 11.95 13.88
CA ASP A 830 -8.70 12.37 14.55
C ASP A 830 -8.63 13.90 14.65
N LEU A 831 -8.87 14.61 13.54
CA LEU A 831 -8.88 16.08 13.53
C LEU A 831 -9.96 16.70 14.41
N LEU A 832 -11.18 16.15 14.41
CA LEU A 832 -12.27 16.62 15.29
C LEU A 832 -11.98 16.34 16.76
N THR A 833 -11.39 15.18 17.09
CA THR A 833 -11.01 14.81 18.45
C THR A 833 -9.94 15.76 18.98
N VAL A 834 -8.85 15.96 18.24
CA VAL A 834 -7.75 16.88 18.59
C VAL A 834 -8.24 18.32 18.73
N LEU A 835 -9.06 18.81 17.79
CA LEU A 835 -9.67 20.14 17.86
C LEU A 835 -10.55 20.31 19.12
N SER A 836 -11.37 19.31 19.45
CA SER A 836 -12.24 19.36 20.63
C SER A 836 -11.44 19.43 21.94
N ALA A 837 -10.33 18.69 22.03
CA ALA A 837 -9.43 18.69 23.17
C ALA A 837 -8.74 20.05 23.34
N ILE A 838 -8.25 20.65 22.25
CA ILE A 838 -7.65 22.00 22.25
C ILE A 838 -8.66 23.05 22.74
N VAL A 839 -9.89 23.04 22.21
CA VAL A 839 -10.95 23.99 22.62
C VAL A 839 -11.32 23.81 24.09
N ALA A 840 -11.37 22.57 24.59
CA ALA A 840 -11.64 22.28 26.00
C ALA A 840 -10.54 22.80 26.94
N VAL A 841 -9.25 22.51 26.64
CA VAL A 841 -8.11 23.03 27.42
C VAL A 841 -8.08 24.55 27.40
N THR A 842 -8.28 25.15 26.22
CA THR A 842 -8.34 26.61 26.05
C THR A 842 -9.46 27.25 26.86
N PHE A 843 -10.65 26.64 26.87
CA PHE A 843 -11.80 27.12 27.65
C PHE A 843 -11.53 27.14 29.16
N VAL A 844 -10.93 26.06 29.70
CA VAL A 844 -10.56 25.98 31.12
C VAL A 844 -9.46 27.00 31.45
N MET A 845 -8.35 26.98 30.71
CA MET A 845 -7.16 27.80 31.01
C MET A 845 -7.36 29.30 30.81
N MET A 846 -8.30 29.73 29.95
CA MET A 846 -8.67 31.14 29.79
C MET A 846 -9.66 31.64 30.87
N GLY A 847 -9.92 30.84 31.91
CA GLY A 847 -10.85 31.17 32.99
C GLY A 847 -12.30 31.12 32.53
N PHE A 848 -12.72 29.96 32.00
CA PHE A 848 -14.09 29.64 31.58
C PHE A 848 -14.71 30.64 30.57
N ASN A 849 -13.87 31.23 29.72
CA ASN A 849 -14.28 32.26 28.77
C ASN A 849 -14.71 31.64 27.42
N LEU A 850 -15.96 31.16 27.35
CA LEU A 850 -16.50 30.46 26.19
C LEU A 850 -16.39 31.27 24.89
N GLY A 851 -16.58 32.59 24.94
CA GLY A 851 -16.47 33.45 23.75
C GLY A 851 -15.04 33.46 23.17
N LEU A 852 -14.03 33.53 24.03
CA LEU A 852 -12.62 33.50 23.62
C LEU A 852 -12.23 32.12 23.05
N ALA A 853 -12.68 31.05 23.68
CA ALA A 853 -12.43 29.68 23.22
C ALA A 853 -13.11 29.38 21.88
N ILE A 854 -14.33 29.88 21.65
CA ILE A 854 -15.03 29.78 20.35
C ILE A 854 -14.28 30.56 19.27
N CYS A 855 -13.81 31.79 19.54
CA CYS A 855 -13.01 32.54 18.58
C CYS A 855 -11.76 31.76 18.12
N ILE A 856 -11.00 31.18 19.07
CA ILE A 856 -9.81 30.36 18.76
C ILE A 856 -10.21 29.10 17.99
N GLY A 857 -11.25 28.38 18.42
CA GLY A 857 -11.73 27.18 17.73
C GLY A 857 -12.15 27.44 16.27
N LEU A 858 -12.84 28.55 16.00
CA LEU A 858 -13.19 28.97 14.64
C LEU A 858 -11.95 29.28 13.79
N THR A 859 -10.95 29.97 14.36
CA THR A 859 -9.67 30.23 13.67
C THR A 859 -8.95 28.92 13.33
N LEU A 860 -8.91 27.94 14.25
CA LEU A 860 -8.28 26.63 14.01
C LEU A 860 -9.01 25.83 12.91
N VAL A 861 -10.35 25.81 12.92
CA VAL A 861 -11.15 25.18 11.84
C VAL A 861 -10.82 25.80 10.47
N MET A 862 -10.69 27.13 10.39
CA MET A 862 -10.32 27.81 9.15
C MET A 862 -8.90 27.46 8.70
N ILE A 863 -7.93 27.31 9.61
CA ILE A 863 -6.57 26.88 9.26
C ILE A 863 -6.58 25.44 8.71
N ILE A 864 -7.27 24.50 9.37
CA ILE A 864 -7.36 23.10 8.93
C ILE A 864 -8.00 23.01 7.53
N LEU A 865 -9.12 23.70 7.29
CA LEU A 865 -9.78 23.69 5.99
C LEU A 865 -8.90 24.29 4.89
N ASN A 866 -8.17 25.37 5.17
CA ASN A 866 -7.25 25.97 4.20
C ASN A 866 -6.02 25.08 3.93
N LEU A 867 -5.53 24.33 4.92
CA LEU A 867 -4.46 23.34 4.72
C LEU A 867 -4.92 22.16 3.86
N LEU A 868 -6.14 21.63 4.06
CA LEU A 868 -6.73 20.60 3.22
C LEU A 868 -6.93 21.09 1.77
N SER A 869 -7.36 22.35 1.59
CA SER A 869 -7.45 23.00 0.28
C SER A 869 -6.07 23.19 -0.37
N LEU A 870 -5.03 23.55 0.40
CA LEU A 870 -3.66 23.66 -0.10
C LEU A 870 -3.08 22.29 -0.52
N MET A 871 -3.34 21.22 0.24
CA MET A 871 -2.95 19.86 -0.13
C MET A 871 -3.54 19.46 -1.49
N TYR A 872 -4.82 19.78 -1.74
CA TYR A 872 -5.46 19.58 -3.04
C TYR A 872 -4.79 20.40 -4.15
N LEU A 873 -4.53 21.69 -3.93
CA LEU A 873 -3.87 22.57 -4.92
C LEU A 873 -2.42 22.18 -5.25
N TRP A 874 -1.71 21.57 -4.31
CA TRP A 874 -0.31 21.15 -4.46
C TRP A 874 -0.12 19.65 -4.73
N ASN A 875 -1.20 18.94 -5.07
CA ASN A 875 -1.23 17.49 -5.36
C ASN A 875 -0.58 16.63 -4.24
N ILE A 876 -0.80 17.00 -2.97
CA ILE A 876 -0.33 16.25 -1.80
C ILE A 876 -1.38 15.19 -1.47
N SER A 877 -1.04 13.92 -1.65
CA SER A 877 -1.94 12.79 -1.39
C SER A 877 -2.20 12.57 0.10
N LEU A 878 -3.43 12.23 0.47
CA LEU A 878 -3.78 11.85 1.84
C LEU A 878 -3.27 10.43 2.15
N ASN A 879 -2.32 10.35 3.06
CA ASN A 879 -1.70 9.13 3.61
C ASN A 879 -1.34 9.34 5.10
N ALA A 880 -0.85 8.30 5.78
CA ALA A 880 -0.47 8.37 7.20
C ALA A 880 0.54 9.50 7.53
N VAL A 881 1.53 9.77 6.66
CA VAL A 881 2.51 10.85 6.86
C VAL A 881 1.86 12.23 6.79
N SER A 882 0.99 12.45 5.80
CA SER A 882 0.23 13.70 5.69
C SER A 882 -0.76 13.89 6.85
N LEU A 883 -1.30 12.80 7.41
CA LEU A 883 -2.19 12.86 8.57
C LEU A 883 -1.43 13.22 9.86
N VAL A 884 -0.25 12.62 10.09
CA VAL A 884 0.69 13.07 11.13
C VAL A 884 0.96 14.56 11.01
N ASN A 885 1.28 15.03 9.79
CA ASN A 885 1.54 16.44 9.55
C ASN A 885 0.29 17.32 9.71
N LEU A 886 -0.93 16.86 9.41
CA LEU A 886 -2.17 17.60 9.68
C LEU A 886 -2.49 17.72 11.18
N VAL A 887 -2.25 16.66 11.97
CA VAL A 887 -2.40 16.68 13.44
C VAL A 887 -1.36 17.63 14.05
N MET A 888 -0.10 17.54 13.62
CA MET A 888 0.98 18.45 14.00
C MET A 888 0.66 19.92 13.63
N CYS A 889 0.20 20.19 12.41
CA CYS A 889 -0.27 21.50 11.98
C CYS A 889 -1.36 22.07 12.90
N THR A 890 -2.28 21.21 13.34
CA THR A 890 -3.38 21.61 14.24
C THR A 890 -2.86 22.02 15.62
N GLY A 891 -1.88 21.30 16.17
CA GLY A 891 -1.22 21.65 17.44
C GLY A 891 -0.42 22.96 17.36
N ILE A 892 0.46 23.10 16.35
CA ILE A 892 1.28 24.31 16.17
C ILE A 892 0.43 25.57 15.96
N SER A 893 -0.71 25.43 15.27
CA SER A 893 -1.64 26.54 15.04
C SER A 893 -2.24 27.14 16.34
N VAL A 894 -2.17 26.41 17.47
CA VAL A 894 -2.63 26.90 18.77
C VAL A 894 -1.70 27.97 19.32
N GLU A 895 -0.39 27.94 19.04
CA GLU A 895 0.55 28.94 19.54
C GLU A 895 0.23 30.34 18.99
N PHE A 896 0.11 30.46 17.67
CA PHE A 896 -0.28 31.70 16.99
C PHE A 896 -1.58 32.30 17.53
N CYS A 897 -2.55 31.45 17.90
CA CYS A 897 -3.86 31.90 18.37
C CYS A 897 -3.90 32.20 19.88
N SER A 898 -3.28 31.36 20.70
CA SER A 898 -3.43 31.39 22.16
C SER A 898 -2.68 32.55 22.81
N HIS A 899 -1.46 32.87 22.34
CA HIS A 899 -0.69 34.01 22.86
C HIS A 899 -1.37 35.35 22.56
N ILE A 900 -1.87 35.54 21.33
CA ILE A 900 -2.64 36.74 20.91
C ILE A 900 -3.94 36.86 21.70
N ALA A 901 -4.73 35.78 21.80
CA ALA A 901 -6.00 35.80 22.52
C ALA A 901 -5.83 36.04 24.03
N ARG A 902 -4.77 35.49 24.63
CA ARG A 902 -4.41 35.76 26.03
C ARG A 902 -4.03 37.22 26.22
N ALA A 903 -3.12 37.76 25.40
CA ALA A 903 -2.68 39.16 25.50
C ALA A 903 -3.86 40.15 25.39
N PHE A 904 -4.81 39.88 24.49
CA PHE A 904 -6.08 40.61 24.38
C PHE A 904 -6.94 40.52 25.65
N SER A 905 -6.99 39.34 26.28
CA SER A 905 -7.78 39.13 27.51
C SER A 905 -7.19 39.85 28.73
N THR A 906 -5.86 39.99 28.80
CA THR A 906 -5.12 40.64 29.89
C THR A 906 -4.84 42.14 29.67
N SER A 907 -5.14 42.68 28.49
CA SER A 907 -4.89 44.08 28.16
C SER A 907 -5.83 45.03 28.91
N ALA A 908 -5.27 46.09 29.51
CA ALA A 908 -5.99 47.02 30.37
C ALA A 908 -6.83 48.08 29.62
N TYR A 909 -6.73 48.17 28.29
CA TYR A 909 -7.47 49.18 27.52
C TYR A 909 -9.00 48.92 27.52
N SER A 910 -9.79 49.99 27.61
CA SER A 910 -11.25 49.88 27.70
C SER A 910 -11.92 49.43 26.39
N THR A 911 -11.40 49.84 25.23
CA THR A 911 -11.97 49.50 23.92
C THR A 911 -11.40 48.19 23.37
N LYS A 912 -12.24 47.40 22.68
CA LYS A 912 -11.80 46.12 22.06
C LYS A 912 -10.68 46.33 21.03
N VAL A 913 -10.78 47.38 20.21
CA VAL A 913 -9.79 47.69 19.16
C VAL A 913 -8.39 47.91 19.75
N LYS A 914 -8.26 48.77 20.78
CA LYS A 914 -6.95 49.05 21.41
C LYS A 914 -6.37 47.85 22.13
N ARG A 915 -7.19 46.92 22.65
CA ARG A 915 -6.71 45.65 23.20
C ARG A 915 -6.22 44.68 22.13
N ALA A 916 -6.78 44.71 20.92
CA ALA A 916 -6.29 43.90 19.79
C ALA A 916 -4.97 44.46 19.23
N GLU A 917 -4.86 45.78 19.13
CA GLU A 917 -3.63 46.53 18.78
C GLU A 917 -2.50 46.23 19.79
N ASP A 918 -2.77 46.39 21.09
CA ASP A 918 -1.85 46.10 22.19
C ASP A 918 -1.43 44.63 22.26
N ALA A 919 -2.36 43.69 22.01
CA ALA A 919 -2.04 42.27 21.94
C ALA A 919 -1.11 41.94 20.76
N LEU A 920 -1.39 42.50 19.58
CA LEU A 920 -0.58 42.31 18.38
C LEU A 920 0.81 42.93 18.54
N GLY A 921 0.90 44.14 19.11
CA GLY A 921 2.18 44.83 19.33
C GLY A 921 3.10 44.15 20.34
N ARG A 922 2.56 43.42 21.34
CA ARG A 922 3.34 42.68 22.34
C ARG A 922 3.81 41.29 21.90
N VAL A 923 3.10 40.66 20.96
CA VAL A 923 3.29 39.23 20.63
C VAL A 923 3.75 39.03 19.18
N GLY A 924 3.39 39.91 18.25
CA GLY A 924 3.65 39.74 16.82
C GLY A 924 5.12 39.72 16.39
N SER A 925 6.06 40.05 17.29
CA SER A 925 7.50 39.98 17.04
C SER A 925 8.07 38.55 17.01
N SER A 926 7.39 37.54 17.59
CA SER A 926 7.95 36.20 17.74
C SER A 926 7.99 35.41 16.42
N VAL A 927 6.96 35.53 15.59
CA VAL A 927 6.69 34.62 14.44
C VAL A 927 7.57 34.86 13.20
N LEU A 928 8.54 35.76 13.29
CA LEU A 928 9.65 35.80 12.33
C LEU A 928 10.64 34.62 12.52
N SER A 929 10.39 33.71 13.47
CA SER A 929 11.16 32.49 13.76
C SER A 929 11.05 31.41 12.68
N GLY A 930 10.01 31.41 11.84
CA GLY A 930 9.69 30.35 10.88
C GLY A 930 10.69 30.11 9.72
N ILE A 931 11.79 30.85 9.65
CA ILE A 931 12.77 30.81 8.54
C ILE A 931 13.39 29.41 8.36
N GLY A 932 13.54 28.62 9.43
CA GLY A 932 14.16 27.29 9.39
C GLY A 932 13.55 26.31 8.38
N VAL A 933 12.25 26.42 8.08
CA VAL A 933 11.56 25.53 7.12
C VAL A 933 12.11 25.66 5.70
N PHE A 934 12.62 26.84 5.31
CA PHE A 934 13.18 27.04 3.95
C PHE A 934 14.38 26.13 3.65
N VAL A 935 15.12 25.66 4.65
CA VAL A 935 16.27 24.78 4.43
C VAL A 935 15.82 23.39 3.93
N LEU A 936 14.61 22.95 4.27
CA LEU A 936 14.03 21.68 3.81
C LEU A 936 13.75 21.65 2.29
N LEU A 937 13.77 22.80 1.60
CA LEU A 937 13.72 22.87 0.13
C LEU A 937 14.90 22.13 -0.52
N PHE A 938 16.05 22.10 0.15
CA PHE A 938 17.30 21.49 -0.33
C PHE A 938 17.46 20.01 0.05
N ALA A 939 16.51 19.42 0.78
CA ALA A 939 16.47 17.97 1.01
C ALA A 939 16.44 17.22 -0.34
N LYS A 940 17.11 16.08 -0.45
CA LYS A 940 17.18 15.29 -1.69
C LYS A 940 15.89 14.54 -1.95
N SER A 941 15.34 13.85 -0.96
CA SER A 941 14.13 13.02 -1.10
C SER A 941 12.89 13.80 -1.54
N GLN A 942 12.09 13.18 -2.40
CA GLN A 942 10.76 13.67 -2.76
C GLN A 942 9.78 13.61 -1.58
N MET A 943 9.97 12.67 -0.63
CA MET A 943 9.12 12.60 0.57
C MET A 943 9.26 13.86 1.42
N PHE A 944 10.51 14.29 1.69
CA PHE A 944 10.78 15.53 2.40
C PHE A 944 10.29 16.77 1.65
N LYS A 945 10.52 16.86 0.33
CA LYS A 945 10.02 17.98 -0.49
C LYS A 945 8.49 18.07 -0.52
N ILE A 946 7.76 16.96 -0.65
CA ILE A 946 6.31 16.95 -0.89
C ILE A 946 5.50 16.93 0.42
N TYR A 947 5.85 16.08 1.38
CA TYR A 947 5.04 15.90 2.60
C TYR A 947 5.48 16.77 3.77
N TYR A 948 6.75 17.20 3.82
CA TYR A 948 7.28 18.00 4.93
C TYR A 948 7.45 19.47 4.55
N PHE A 949 8.35 19.79 3.61
CA PHE A 949 8.62 21.18 3.19
C PHE A 949 7.34 21.91 2.75
N ARG A 950 6.57 21.36 1.80
CA ARG A 950 5.31 21.98 1.35
C ARG A 950 4.29 22.12 2.48
N MET A 951 4.03 21.07 3.26
CA MET A 951 3.00 21.14 4.31
C MET A 951 3.37 22.11 5.43
N TYR A 952 4.64 22.15 5.87
CA TYR A 952 5.10 23.08 6.91
C TYR A 952 5.21 24.53 6.40
N MET A 953 5.58 24.74 5.13
CA MET A 953 5.52 26.07 4.53
C MET A 953 4.06 26.58 4.43
N GLY A 954 3.14 25.69 4.07
CA GLY A 954 1.70 25.95 4.09
C GLY A 954 1.19 26.31 5.49
N LEU A 955 1.58 25.54 6.50
CA LEU A 955 1.26 25.78 7.92
C LEU A 955 1.69 27.17 8.37
N ILE A 956 2.95 27.55 8.16
CA ILE A 956 3.46 28.82 8.66
C ILE A 956 2.77 30.00 7.98
N LEU A 957 2.58 29.95 6.65
CA LEU A 957 1.88 31.02 5.92
C LEU A 957 0.41 31.13 6.35
N ILE A 958 -0.35 30.02 6.34
CA ILE A 958 -1.77 30.03 6.67
C ILE A 958 -1.98 30.34 8.15
N GLY A 959 -1.20 29.73 9.04
CA GLY A 959 -1.24 29.92 10.49
C GLY A 959 -0.92 31.36 10.90
N ALA A 960 0.14 31.97 10.34
CA ALA A 960 0.47 33.36 10.62
C ALA A 960 -0.61 34.33 10.13
N ILE A 961 -1.14 34.13 8.92
CA ILE A 961 -2.26 34.96 8.41
C ILE A 961 -3.49 34.84 9.34
N HIS A 962 -3.82 33.64 9.81
CA HIS A 962 -4.99 33.46 10.67
C HIS A 962 -4.76 33.94 12.12
N GLY A 963 -3.55 33.78 12.67
CA GLY A 963 -3.20 34.21 14.03
C GLY A 963 -2.97 35.71 14.20
N PHE A 964 -2.32 36.38 13.24
CA PHE A 964 -1.93 37.79 13.37
C PHE A 964 -2.79 38.77 12.56
N VAL A 965 -3.54 38.28 11.57
CA VAL A 965 -4.42 39.13 10.74
C VAL A 965 -5.90 38.87 11.07
N PHE A 966 -6.35 37.61 10.98
CA PHE A 966 -7.77 37.28 11.21
C PHE A 966 -8.18 37.36 12.69
N LEU A 967 -7.43 36.74 13.60
CA LEU A 967 -7.82 36.64 15.01
C LEU A 967 -7.91 38.00 15.73
N PRO A 968 -6.97 38.96 15.60
CA PRO A 968 -7.11 40.27 16.24
C PRO A 968 -8.35 41.03 15.76
N VAL A 969 -8.69 40.92 14.47
CA VAL A 969 -9.91 41.49 13.90
C VAL A 969 -11.15 40.82 14.50
N LEU A 970 -11.20 39.49 14.54
CA LEU A 970 -12.30 38.73 15.14
C LEU A 970 -12.52 39.13 16.61
N LEU A 971 -11.44 39.27 17.38
CA LEU A 971 -11.45 39.72 18.77
C LEU A 971 -11.88 41.18 18.92
N SER A 972 -11.52 42.07 17.98
CA SER A 972 -11.94 43.47 18.00
C SER A 972 -13.47 43.65 17.91
N PHE A 973 -14.17 42.76 17.19
CA PHE A 973 -15.63 42.74 17.11
C PHE A 973 -16.26 41.87 18.22
N PHE A 974 -15.93 40.58 18.26
CA PHE A 974 -16.65 39.57 19.06
C PHE A 974 -15.99 39.27 20.41
N GLY A 975 -14.75 39.69 20.63
CA GLY A 975 -13.98 39.39 21.83
C GLY A 975 -14.65 39.89 23.13
N PRO A 976 -14.37 39.24 24.27
CA PRO A 976 -14.96 39.57 25.57
C PRO A 976 -14.66 41.01 26.01
N ALA A 977 -15.52 41.59 26.85
CA ALA A 977 -15.28 42.90 27.48
C ALA A 977 -14.03 42.86 28.41
N SER A 978 -13.54 44.03 28.84
CA SER A 978 -12.41 44.08 29.78
C SER A 978 -12.79 43.49 31.15
N ARG A 979 -11.82 42.89 31.83
CA ARG A 979 -11.93 42.35 33.20
C ARG A 979 -11.49 43.35 34.28
N CYS A 980 -10.91 44.49 33.91
CA CYS A 980 -10.33 45.47 34.83
C CYS A 980 -11.39 46.25 35.63
N THR A 981 -11.03 46.63 36.86
CA THR A 981 -11.83 47.56 37.69
C THR A 981 -11.50 49.02 37.34
N GLU A 982 -12.33 49.97 37.80
CA GLU A 982 -12.05 51.40 37.60
C GLU A 982 -10.75 51.85 38.28
N GLU A 983 -10.35 51.22 39.39
CA GLU A 983 -9.05 51.48 40.01
C GLU A 983 -7.89 51.11 39.08
N ASP A 984 -7.94 49.94 38.43
CA ASP A 984 -6.88 49.46 37.53
C ASP A 984 -6.72 50.42 36.32
N ILE A 985 -7.85 50.88 35.78
CA ILE A 985 -7.90 51.85 34.68
C ILE A 985 -7.31 53.19 35.11
N SER A 986 -7.59 53.65 36.34
CA SER A 986 -7.01 54.90 36.88
C SER A 986 -5.48 54.82 37.01
N ARG A 987 -4.95 53.67 37.48
CA ARG A 987 -3.49 53.44 37.65
C ARG A 987 -2.78 53.40 36.30
N ALA A 988 -3.36 52.73 35.30
CA ALA A 988 -2.82 52.71 33.93
C ALA A 988 -2.78 54.11 33.30
N ALA A 989 -3.84 54.92 33.48
CA ALA A 989 -3.88 56.30 33.01
C ALA A 989 -2.81 57.19 33.69
N MET A 990 -2.59 57.02 35.00
CA MET A 990 -1.51 57.71 35.72
C MET A 990 -0.12 57.31 35.20
N GLN A 991 0.14 56.01 34.97
CA GLN A 991 1.42 55.54 34.42
C GLN A 991 1.68 56.09 33.01
N GLN A 992 0.68 56.05 32.12
CA GLN A 992 0.84 56.57 30.75
C GLN A 992 1.03 58.10 30.73
N THR A 993 0.45 58.83 31.68
CA THR A 993 0.71 60.26 31.89
C THR A 993 2.14 60.50 32.41
N ARG A 994 2.61 59.68 33.35
CA ARG A 994 3.97 59.77 33.93
C ARG A 994 5.07 59.52 32.89
N ALA A 995 4.87 58.55 31.99
CA ALA A 995 5.77 58.30 30.87
C ALA A 995 5.86 59.49 29.90
N LYS A 996 4.72 60.11 29.55
CA LYS A 996 4.68 61.32 28.70
C LYS A 996 5.37 62.53 29.34
N LEU A 997 5.38 62.62 30.67
CA LEU A 997 6.12 63.66 31.40
C LEU A 997 7.63 63.43 31.35
N GLN A 998 8.10 62.19 31.51
CA GLN A 998 9.53 61.85 31.40
C GLN A 998 10.10 62.12 29.99
N THR A 999 9.29 61.97 28.94
CA THR A 999 9.71 62.33 27.56
C THR A 999 9.79 63.84 27.26
N LYS A 1000 9.51 64.72 28.23
CA LYS A 1000 9.55 66.19 28.05
C LYS A 1000 10.75 66.89 28.71
N ASP A 1001 11.69 66.15 29.27
CA ASP A 1001 12.86 66.74 29.94
C ASP A 1001 13.84 67.37 28.91
N PRO A 1002 14.18 68.68 28.97
CA PRO A 1002 14.90 69.36 27.88
C PRO A 1002 16.34 68.86 27.61
N LEU A 1003 16.96 68.20 28.59
CA LEU A 1003 18.41 67.87 28.56
C LEU A 1003 18.81 66.78 27.56
N VAL A 1004 17.87 65.99 27.02
CA VAL A 1004 18.17 64.84 26.15
C VAL A 1004 18.52 65.26 24.71
N LYS A 1005 18.28 66.52 24.32
CA LYS A 1005 18.40 66.99 22.92
C LYS A 1005 19.82 67.27 22.38
N VAL A 1006 20.87 67.00 23.15
CA VAL A 1006 22.26 67.36 22.80
C VAL A 1006 23.09 66.17 22.26
N PHE A 1007 22.61 64.93 22.43
CA PHE A 1007 23.29 63.73 21.90
C PHE A 1007 22.31 62.76 21.23
N ASN A 1008 22.12 62.93 19.93
CA ASN A 1008 21.56 61.98 18.96
C ASN A 1008 22.16 62.29 17.59
#